data_AF-A0A3D4ZYH9-F1
#
_entry.id   AF-A0A3D4ZYH9-F1
#
_cell.length_a   1.000
_cell.length_b   1.000
_cell.length_c   1.000
_cell.angle_alpha   90.00
_cell.angle_beta   90.00
_cell.angle_gamma   90.00
#
_symmetry.space_group_name_H-M   'P 1'
#
loop_
_entity.id
_entity.type
_entity.pdbx_description
1 polymer ?
#
loop_
_entity_poly.entity_id
_entity_poly.type
_entity_poly.pdbx_seq_one_letter_code
_entity_poly.pdbx_strand_id
1 'polypeptide(L)'
;MWMARVGAVALIALGLACGVLAKTGRTYYTEQRLGWMRENLEKHEWAKEEAAKIIERADRAVGYDDDRLSEMVPPLEVPRTQRIHYYGCPIHGEDILKQPGSKDSWRISFDNMYKITCPIGGEQYPSNDFYAYLKGGCQDKALLTGEYVDDGWGATLPGHERKFWFVSYFALRMVRDLLLPAINNMSRAYLITGEERYAHKTAVLLYQLAQYYPDYYFEKQSAYGLEFDSSYKGRLQYHTAETFTIQDVSIAYDAIYPTIDGDATLQEWTGKSAEQIKADIEDRILRVAAKDITDGSHRIQGNYGMHQSALLRIALVLDTDEGELTSADMVEWVMKGPEKVSLYTDTPLPDALVNLFHRDGVPFESSSYNCGWMTELEDVANLLLLNGVDVWKEPRFQGLYLWPLSTTVCGSMSQPMGDSNNQFAGALGTTPTYLEGAYRHMRDPRQAAIMAQRGQPFRKNLFERSLEEEIRAAAEEYGKPVGVQSSLLPGLGYATLQTGNESNRTALAFFYGYYTAHAHYERLNLEVYSHDHPLLPDFGYPETAESQDPRRFGWLAHSAVHNTVQVDAKRQSWGDGELICYHPDGWAQMVEGRAMSAYPDVELNDFRRACLLVEVDEDTAYVADFFHVDGGQQHDWLVHGPPGEFSEGTVDFSEPRTEGTLAGADVPYGRFYDDEKLIEGKAGSYYYGYMGSAYQWLFNVQQAQLDGPRAVRWDLDRAPELYPFKPTAGFGIKAHLLGDAETVFACDGIPQRRPDFPDTHKWIVRRRAGDDLRSTFATVFEPFEQSTPIITEVVAVPVTPDDGSAAVMVTHPGGRDLVFWTPHPQTAHTAGDVEVSGRAAVIRLGPGTTVTRRVFDPPTGPDGMVRATLAAIDYGANTVTLDRPCLTEGMLGRWVTVDTGQHVGAVRIDALVSESVFSLGDQDLRCGAGNVLGIREGGQLEHDRVIYFAQPGMPVLSEAGQVVGHFAKSERNLVSLAETEITDAQFGDTDGDGRRRFVIMAIGPGNTITIPGVADSTSD
;
A
#
# COMPACT_ATOMS: atom_id res chain seq x y z
N MET A 1 -9.95 -43.35 22.02
CA MET A 1 -9.53 -44.73 22.37
C MET A 1 -8.85 -45.28 21.13
N TRP A 2 -7.55 -45.67 21.22
CA TRP A 2 -6.56 -45.97 20.14
C TRP A 2 -6.11 -44.71 19.36
N MET A 3 -4.93 -44.08 19.53
CA MET A 3 -3.54 -44.45 19.86
C MET A 3 -2.77 -45.26 18.79
N ALA A 4 -1.77 -44.57 18.24
CA ALA A 4 -0.42 -45.02 17.84
C ALA A 4 -0.23 -45.93 16.62
N ARG A 5 0.50 -45.41 15.62
CA ARG A 5 1.62 -46.13 14.98
C ARG A 5 2.79 -45.19 14.68
N VAL A 6 3.74 -45.21 15.60
CA VAL A 6 5.14 -44.83 15.40
C VAL A 6 5.78 -45.88 14.49
N GLY A 7 6.31 -45.45 13.34
CA GLY A 7 7.18 -46.26 12.50
C GLY A 7 8.63 -45.90 12.79
N ALA A 8 9.33 -46.78 13.50
CA ALA A 8 10.76 -46.67 13.76
C ALA A 8 11.55 -46.78 12.44
N VAL A 9 12.30 -45.74 12.08
CA VAL A 9 13.32 -45.80 11.02
C VAL A 9 14.58 -46.39 11.63
N ALA A 10 14.95 -47.58 11.19
CA ALA A 10 16.22 -48.21 11.52
C ALA A 10 17.36 -47.43 10.85
N LEU A 11 18.27 -46.89 11.66
CA LEU A 11 19.58 -46.41 11.21
C LEU A 11 20.33 -47.57 10.54
N ILE A 12 20.45 -47.52 9.21
CA ILE A 12 21.54 -48.16 8.50
C ILE A 12 22.57 -47.06 8.26
N ALA A 13 23.59 -47.03 9.12
CA ALA A 13 24.79 -46.24 8.92
C ALA A 13 25.58 -46.82 7.73
N LEU A 14 25.28 -46.32 6.52
CA LEU A 14 26.19 -46.37 5.39
C LEU A 14 26.94 -45.04 5.39
N GLY A 15 28.19 -45.08 5.85
CA GLY A 15 29.12 -43.97 5.73
C GLY A 15 29.34 -43.63 4.27
N LEU A 16 28.53 -42.71 3.74
CA LEU A 16 28.90 -41.88 2.62
C LEU A 16 29.80 -40.79 3.21
N ALA A 17 31.04 -40.74 2.76
CA ALA A 17 31.85 -39.54 2.94
C ALA A 17 31.04 -38.38 2.36
N CYS A 18 30.55 -37.47 3.21
CA CYS A 18 30.06 -36.17 2.77
C CYS A 18 31.25 -35.47 2.10
N GLY A 19 31.31 -35.56 0.78
CA GLY A 19 32.15 -34.69 -0.01
C GLY A 19 31.62 -33.27 0.17
N VAL A 20 32.56 -32.35 0.40
CA VAL A 20 32.34 -30.89 0.36
C VAL A 20 31.54 -30.52 -0.88
N LEU A 21 30.45 -29.77 -0.73
CA LEU A 21 29.64 -29.27 -1.85
C LEU A 21 30.01 -27.81 -2.13
N ALA A 22 30.86 -27.62 -3.15
CA ALA A 22 31.08 -26.32 -3.78
C ALA A 22 30.20 -26.20 -5.03
N LYS A 23 29.79 -24.97 -5.39
CA LYS A 23 29.03 -24.70 -6.62
C LYS A 23 29.62 -25.46 -7.82
N THR A 24 28.83 -26.31 -8.45
CA THR A 24 29.27 -27.10 -9.62
C THR A 24 28.71 -26.59 -10.96
N GLY A 25 27.80 -25.62 -10.93
CA GLY A 25 27.12 -25.13 -12.12
C GLY A 25 26.10 -24.04 -11.81
N ARG A 26 25.19 -23.79 -12.78
CA ARG A 26 24.10 -22.81 -12.64
C ARG A 26 23.07 -23.30 -11.62
N THR A 27 22.58 -22.40 -10.78
CA THR A 27 21.56 -22.69 -9.76
C THR A 27 20.32 -21.81 -9.92
N TYR A 28 20.47 -20.57 -10.41
CA TYR A 28 19.33 -19.72 -10.77
C TYR A 28 18.80 -20.06 -12.17
N TYR A 29 19.68 -20.08 -13.19
CA TYR A 29 19.32 -20.44 -14.56
C TYR A 29 19.32 -21.96 -14.76
N THR A 30 18.37 -22.64 -14.11
CA THR A 30 18.19 -24.10 -14.20
C THR A 30 17.87 -24.55 -15.63
N GLU A 31 18.10 -25.83 -15.94
CA GLU A 31 17.72 -26.42 -17.23
C GLU A 31 16.22 -26.26 -17.54
N GLN A 32 15.37 -26.21 -16.52
CA GLN A 32 13.95 -25.93 -16.68
C GLN A 32 13.70 -24.50 -17.19
N ARG A 33 14.33 -23.49 -16.57
CA ARG A 33 14.20 -22.09 -17.02
C ARG A 33 14.79 -21.87 -18.42
N LEU A 34 15.92 -22.52 -18.72
CA LEU A 34 16.48 -22.51 -20.09
C LEU A 34 15.57 -23.24 -21.08
N GLY A 35 14.89 -24.30 -20.64
CA GLY A 35 13.82 -24.95 -21.38
C GLY A 35 12.68 -23.99 -21.73
N TRP A 36 12.18 -23.23 -20.75
CA TRP A 36 11.13 -22.22 -20.97
C TRP A 36 11.59 -21.09 -21.89
N MET A 37 12.83 -20.64 -21.78
CA MET A 37 13.40 -19.68 -22.72
C MET A 37 13.38 -20.20 -24.16
N ARG A 38 13.82 -21.43 -24.39
CA ARG A 38 13.78 -22.06 -25.73
C ARG A 38 12.35 -22.20 -26.25
N GLU A 39 11.42 -22.65 -25.40
CA GLU A 39 10.00 -22.76 -25.72
C GLU A 39 9.38 -21.41 -26.09
N ASN A 40 9.65 -20.37 -25.30
CA ASN A 40 9.14 -19.03 -25.54
C ASN A 40 9.67 -18.47 -26.88
N LEU A 41 10.96 -18.63 -27.17
CA LEU A 41 11.58 -18.21 -28.43
C LEU A 41 11.00 -18.94 -29.65
N GLU A 42 10.61 -20.20 -29.49
CA GLU A 42 9.96 -20.98 -30.53
C GLU A 42 8.52 -20.49 -30.79
N LYS A 43 7.75 -20.27 -29.72
CA LYS A 43 6.29 -20.05 -29.79
C LYS A 43 5.85 -18.60 -29.93
N HIS A 44 6.61 -17.65 -29.40
CA HIS A 44 6.12 -16.28 -29.21
C HIS A 44 6.98 -15.22 -29.91
N GLU A 45 6.35 -14.35 -30.70
CA GLU A 45 7.05 -13.22 -31.35
C GLU A 45 7.59 -12.21 -30.34
N TRP A 46 6.88 -11.95 -29.23
CA TRP A 46 7.38 -11.05 -28.19
C TRP A 46 8.70 -11.55 -27.58
N ALA A 47 8.90 -12.87 -27.51
CA ALA A 47 10.12 -13.45 -26.97
C ALA A 47 11.29 -13.26 -27.94
N LYS A 48 11.05 -13.41 -29.24
CA LYS A 48 12.06 -13.13 -30.29
C LYS A 48 12.44 -11.65 -30.29
N GLU A 49 11.48 -10.74 -30.18
CA GLU A 49 11.71 -9.30 -30.07
C GLU A 49 12.51 -8.94 -28.82
N GLU A 50 12.16 -9.53 -27.66
CA GLU A 50 12.87 -9.27 -26.40
C GLU A 50 14.30 -9.80 -26.45
N ALA A 51 14.51 -11.01 -27.00
CA ALA A 51 15.84 -11.55 -27.22
C ALA A 51 16.68 -10.69 -28.16
N ALA A 52 16.09 -10.22 -29.27
CA ALA A 52 16.78 -9.31 -30.20
C ALA A 52 17.21 -8.00 -29.52
N LYS A 53 16.35 -7.42 -28.67
CA LYS A 53 16.69 -6.21 -27.89
C LYS A 53 17.84 -6.46 -26.90
N ILE A 54 17.83 -7.60 -26.22
CA ILE A 54 18.90 -7.99 -25.29
C ILE A 54 20.22 -8.13 -26.04
N ILE A 55 20.22 -8.84 -27.18
CA ILE A 55 21.40 -9.03 -28.03
C ILE A 55 21.91 -7.69 -28.55
N GLU A 56 21.03 -6.83 -29.10
CA GLU A 56 21.41 -5.52 -29.60
C GLU A 56 22.06 -4.64 -28.52
N ARG A 57 21.50 -4.66 -27.30
CA ARG A 57 22.06 -3.92 -26.16
C ARG A 57 23.39 -4.52 -25.70
N ALA A 58 23.52 -5.84 -25.70
CA ALA A 58 24.75 -6.54 -25.36
C ALA A 58 25.87 -6.25 -26.37
N ASP A 59 25.56 -6.23 -27.67
CA ASP A 59 26.52 -5.96 -28.75
C ASP A 59 27.20 -4.60 -28.62
N ARG A 60 26.49 -3.59 -28.09
CA ARG A 60 27.06 -2.27 -27.81
C ARG A 60 28.22 -2.34 -26.81
N ALA A 61 28.10 -3.18 -25.77
CA ALA A 61 29.14 -3.33 -24.75
C ALA A 61 30.28 -4.26 -25.21
N VAL A 62 29.96 -5.34 -25.95
CA VAL A 62 30.98 -6.28 -26.47
C VAL A 62 31.92 -5.64 -27.49
N GLY A 63 31.51 -4.53 -28.12
CA GLY A 63 32.35 -3.78 -29.05
C GLY A 63 33.62 -3.16 -28.45
N TYR A 64 33.71 -3.03 -27.13
CA TYR A 64 34.89 -2.49 -26.44
C TYR A 64 35.92 -3.61 -26.14
N ASP A 65 37.22 -3.29 -26.24
CA ASP A 65 38.27 -4.15 -25.68
C ASP A 65 38.19 -4.24 -24.14
N ASP A 66 38.87 -5.22 -23.53
CA ASP A 66 38.70 -5.53 -22.09
C ASP A 66 39.16 -4.38 -21.19
N ASP A 67 40.29 -3.74 -21.52
CA ASP A 67 40.80 -2.60 -20.77
C ASP A 67 39.80 -1.45 -20.80
N ARG A 68 39.30 -1.09 -21.98
CA ARG A 68 38.30 -0.04 -22.14
C ARG A 68 36.99 -0.39 -21.46
N LEU A 69 36.52 -1.64 -21.58
CA LEU A 69 35.27 -2.07 -20.96
C LEU A 69 35.35 -2.00 -19.43
N SER A 70 36.49 -2.39 -18.85
CA SER A 70 36.72 -2.38 -17.40
C SER A 70 36.55 -0.97 -16.78
N GLU A 71 36.80 0.10 -17.53
CA GLU A 71 36.65 1.49 -17.09
C GLU A 71 35.18 1.92 -16.87
N MET A 72 34.22 1.07 -17.25
CA MET A 72 32.80 1.23 -16.91
C MET A 72 32.52 1.02 -15.42
N VAL A 73 33.45 0.40 -14.69
CA VAL A 73 33.45 0.32 -13.22
C VAL A 73 34.13 1.58 -12.67
N PRO A 74 33.41 2.49 -11.98
CA PRO A 74 34.00 3.73 -11.48
C PRO A 74 35.09 3.45 -10.43
N PRO A 75 36.30 4.01 -10.53
CA PRO A 75 37.34 3.77 -9.53
C PRO A 75 37.03 4.43 -8.18
N LEU A 76 37.69 3.98 -7.12
CA LEU A 76 37.40 4.35 -5.72
C LEU A 76 37.58 5.84 -5.42
N GLU A 77 38.42 6.53 -6.17
CA GLU A 77 38.73 7.94 -5.99
C GLU A 77 37.63 8.87 -6.54
N VAL A 78 36.70 8.34 -7.34
CA VAL A 78 35.62 9.11 -7.96
C VAL A 78 34.33 8.99 -7.11
N PRO A 79 33.81 10.09 -6.56
CA PRO A 79 32.59 10.04 -5.77
C PRO A 79 31.34 9.88 -6.64
N ARG A 80 30.19 9.64 -5.99
CA ARG A 80 28.90 9.43 -6.64
C ARG A 80 27.83 10.40 -6.14
N THR A 81 26.88 10.78 -7.00
CA THR A 81 25.68 11.52 -6.56
C THR A 81 24.47 11.26 -7.45
N GLN A 82 23.27 11.31 -6.87
CA GLN A 82 22.00 11.23 -7.61
C GLN A 82 21.58 12.55 -8.24
N ARG A 83 22.14 13.66 -7.78
CA ARG A 83 21.76 15.01 -8.22
C ARG A 83 23.01 15.88 -8.27
N ILE A 84 23.16 16.62 -9.37
CA ILE A 84 24.31 17.54 -9.56
C ILE A 84 24.26 18.68 -8.56
N HIS A 85 23.10 19.34 -8.45
CA HIS A 85 22.84 20.45 -7.52
C HIS A 85 21.32 20.70 -7.40
N TYR A 86 20.86 21.30 -6.30
CA TYR A 86 19.43 21.60 -6.09
C TYR A 86 18.90 22.74 -6.98
N TYR A 87 19.76 23.70 -7.34
CA TYR A 87 19.45 24.75 -8.32
C TYR A 87 19.24 24.22 -9.75
N GLY A 88 19.65 22.99 -10.05
CA GLY A 88 19.61 22.45 -11.41
C GLY A 88 20.85 22.78 -12.24
N CYS A 89 20.66 23.30 -13.45
CA CYS A 89 21.75 23.62 -14.39
C CYS A 89 22.40 24.97 -14.03
N PRO A 90 23.74 25.14 -14.15
CA PRO A 90 24.38 26.43 -13.89
C PRO A 90 23.84 27.58 -14.76
N ILE A 91 23.44 27.29 -16.01
CA ILE A 91 22.93 28.29 -16.97
C ILE A 91 21.40 28.35 -16.94
N HIS A 92 20.73 27.19 -16.94
CA HIS A 92 19.26 27.10 -17.11
C HIS A 92 18.50 26.96 -15.78
N GLY A 93 19.20 26.90 -14.64
CA GLY A 93 18.59 26.75 -13.32
C GLY A 93 17.61 25.57 -13.24
N GLU A 94 16.45 25.83 -12.66
CA GLU A 94 15.39 24.85 -12.42
C GLU A 94 14.61 24.45 -13.68
N ASP A 95 14.81 25.11 -14.82
CA ASP A 95 14.10 24.73 -16.07
C ASP A 95 14.42 23.30 -16.49
N ILE A 96 15.57 22.76 -16.07
CA ILE A 96 15.90 21.35 -16.28
C ILE A 96 14.96 20.39 -15.55
N LEU A 97 14.42 20.80 -14.40
CA LEU A 97 13.49 19.99 -13.61
C LEU A 97 12.12 19.85 -14.30
N LYS A 98 11.84 20.71 -15.29
CA LYS A 98 10.63 20.68 -16.13
C LYS A 98 10.76 19.75 -17.34
N GLN A 99 11.95 19.23 -17.62
CA GLN A 99 12.15 18.24 -18.68
C GLN A 99 11.50 16.89 -18.31
N PRO A 100 11.16 16.01 -19.28
CA PRO A 100 10.47 14.76 -18.98
C PRO A 100 11.18 13.84 -17.97
N GLY A 101 12.51 13.89 -17.90
CA GLY A 101 13.30 13.14 -16.90
C GLY A 101 13.56 13.91 -15.59
N SER A 102 13.08 15.15 -15.48
CA SER A 102 13.38 16.09 -14.39
C SER A 102 14.88 16.10 -14.05
N LYS A 103 15.25 15.76 -12.80
CA LYS A 103 16.64 15.68 -12.32
C LYS A 103 17.52 14.71 -13.12
N ASP A 104 16.94 13.72 -13.79
CA ASP A 104 17.63 12.68 -14.56
C ASP A 104 17.77 13.01 -16.06
N SER A 105 17.41 14.22 -16.48
CA SER A 105 17.39 14.61 -17.91
C SER A 105 18.77 14.85 -18.55
N TRP A 106 19.84 14.85 -17.76
CA TRP A 106 21.21 15.02 -18.26
C TRP A 106 21.65 13.84 -19.11
N ARG A 107 22.31 14.12 -20.24
CA ARG A 107 22.78 13.09 -21.18
C ARG A 107 24.24 12.72 -20.89
N ILE A 108 24.54 11.43 -20.89
CA ILE A 108 25.90 10.89 -20.74
C ILE A 108 26.24 9.95 -21.90
N SER A 109 27.53 9.72 -22.14
CA SER A 109 28.01 8.72 -23.10
C SER A 109 29.30 8.08 -22.57
N PHE A 110 29.45 6.77 -22.77
CA PHE A 110 30.68 6.08 -22.37
C PHE A 110 31.90 6.58 -23.16
N ASP A 111 31.72 6.96 -24.42
CA ASP A 111 32.80 7.48 -25.27
C ASP A 111 33.23 8.90 -24.87
N ASN A 112 32.46 9.59 -24.02
CA ASN A 112 32.77 10.91 -23.48
C ASN A 112 32.80 10.86 -21.94
N MET A 113 33.75 10.10 -21.40
CA MET A 113 33.86 9.81 -19.97
C MET A 113 33.87 11.07 -19.11
N TYR A 114 33.08 11.03 -18.02
CA TYR A 114 32.97 12.09 -17.02
C TYR A 114 32.53 13.45 -17.55
N LYS A 115 31.84 13.47 -18.71
CA LYS A 115 31.15 14.64 -19.24
C LYS A 115 29.64 14.40 -19.25
N ILE A 116 28.89 15.39 -18.78
CA ILE A 116 27.43 15.43 -18.85
C ILE A 116 27.00 16.55 -19.79
N THR A 117 25.90 16.36 -20.53
CA THR A 117 25.36 17.36 -21.44
C THR A 117 23.99 17.86 -20.94
N CYS A 118 23.82 19.18 -20.85
CA CYS A 118 22.53 19.79 -20.54
C CYS A 118 21.53 19.52 -21.67
N PRO A 119 20.32 19.00 -21.41
CA PRO A 119 19.33 18.72 -22.45
C PRO A 119 18.67 19.98 -23.03
N ILE A 120 18.81 21.13 -22.38
CA ILE A 120 18.21 22.41 -22.79
C ILE A 120 19.12 23.14 -23.79
N GLY A 121 20.32 23.53 -23.35
CA GLY A 121 21.25 24.31 -24.18
C GLY A 121 22.36 23.48 -24.87
N GLY A 122 22.53 22.22 -24.49
CA GLY A 122 23.54 21.33 -25.08
C GLY A 122 24.97 21.54 -24.56
N GLU A 123 25.16 22.38 -23.55
CA GLU A 123 26.46 22.63 -22.94
C GLU A 123 26.96 21.40 -22.17
N GLN A 124 28.28 21.21 -22.16
CA GLN A 124 28.91 20.11 -21.45
C GLN A 124 29.58 20.57 -20.14
N TYR A 125 29.45 19.72 -19.13
CA TYR A 125 30.05 19.91 -17.82
C TYR A 125 30.81 18.64 -17.38
N PRO A 126 31.87 18.76 -16.58
CA PRO A 126 32.55 20.01 -16.27
C PRO A 126 33.28 20.59 -17.50
N SER A 127 33.84 21.78 -17.41
CA SER A 127 34.61 22.36 -18.53
C SER A 127 35.94 21.65 -18.77
N ASN A 128 36.58 21.14 -17.71
CA ASN A 128 37.89 20.48 -17.76
C ASN A 128 37.85 19.04 -18.28
N ASP A 129 38.99 18.53 -18.77
CA ASP A 129 39.14 17.12 -19.12
C ASP A 129 39.47 16.27 -17.87
N PHE A 130 38.42 15.96 -17.11
CA PHE A 130 38.56 15.12 -15.91
C PHE A 130 39.05 13.72 -16.25
N TYR A 131 38.69 13.17 -17.41
CA TYR A 131 39.07 11.81 -17.76
C TYR A 131 40.58 11.68 -17.98
N ALA A 132 41.20 12.61 -18.72
CA ALA A 132 42.66 12.67 -18.83
C ALA A 132 43.33 12.90 -17.47
N TYR A 133 42.75 13.75 -16.62
CA TYR A 133 43.25 14.02 -15.27
C TYR A 133 43.26 12.75 -14.41
N LEU A 134 42.19 11.95 -14.47
CA LEU A 134 42.07 10.67 -13.77
C LEU A 134 43.10 9.66 -14.28
N LYS A 135 43.27 9.51 -15.60
CA LYS A 135 44.27 8.58 -16.18
C LYS A 135 45.71 8.97 -15.81
N GLY A 136 45.96 10.26 -15.55
CA GLY A 136 47.21 10.78 -15.00
C GLY A 136 47.37 10.64 -13.48
N GLY A 137 46.49 9.88 -12.81
CA GLY A 137 46.53 9.68 -11.35
C GLY A 137 46.11 10.92 -10.54
N CYS A 138 45.29 11.80 -11.13
CA CYS A 138 44.83 13.04 -10.51
C CYS A 138 45.96 14.00 -10.10
N GLN A 139 47.07 14.02 -10.85
CA GLN A 139 48.25 14.84 -10.52
C GLN A 139 48.35 16.13 -11.36
N ASP A 140 48.01 16.06 -12.65
CA ASP A 140 48.20 17.19 -13.57
C ASP A 140 47.06 18.21 -13.47
N LYS A 141 47.23 19.19 -12.58
CA LYS A 141 46.28 20.30 -12.40
C LYS A 141 46.13 21.19 -13.64
N ALA A 142 47.03 21.11 -14.63
CA ALA A 142 46.87 21.87 -15.87
C ALA A 142 45.65 21.40 -16.69
N LEU A 143 45.13 20.19 -16.41
CA LEU A 143 43.92 19.66 -17.02
C LEU A 143 42.65 20.25 -16.39
N LEU A 144 42.73 20.84 -15.19
CA LEU A 144 41.61 21.44 -14.45
C LEU A 144 41.38 22.91 -14.83
N THR A 145 40.86 23.13 -16.04
CA THR A 145 40.67 24.48 -16.62
C THR A 145 39.26 24.72 -17.15
N GLY A 146 38.87 25.99 -17.29
CA GLY A 146 37.56 26.42 -17.79
C GLY A 146 36.69 27.10 -16.73
N GLU A 147 35.41 27.33 -17.07
CA GLU A 147 34.47 28.07 -16.22
C GLU A 147 33.84 27.18 -15.13
N TYR A 148 33.55 25.92 -15.47
CA TYR A 148 32.88 24.96 -14.58
C TYR A 148 33.83 23.81 -14.23
N VAL A 149 34.91 24.10 -13.50
CA VAL A 149 35.95 23.10 -13.18
C VAL A 149 35.50 22.16 -12.06
N ASP A 150 35.55 20.86 -12.30
CA ASP A 150 35.27 19.78 -11.33
C ASP A 150 36.45 18.80 -11.33
N ASP A 151 37.10 18.66 -10.18
CA ASP A 151 38.23 17.76 -9.95
C ASP A 151 37.79 16.37 -9.47
N GLY A 152 36.50 16.06 -9.60
CA GLY A 152 35.86 14.86 -9.10
C GLY A 152 35.05 15.13 -7.83
N TRP A 153 35.46 16.09 -7.01
CA TRP A 153 34.87 16.39 -5.69
C TRP A 153 33.99 17.65 -5.68
N GLY A 154 33.45 18.00 -6.85
CA GLY A 154 32.44 19.03 -7.06
C GLY A 154 33.02 20.40 -7.41
N ALA A 155 32.37 21.07 -8.36
CA ALA A 155 32.69 22.43 -8.78
C ALA A 155 32.11 23.48 -7.83
N THR A 156 32.95 24.39 -7.33
CA THR A 156 32.48 25.54 -6.55
C THR A 156 32.23 26.72 -7.48
N LEU A 157 30.98 27.16 -7.59
CA LEU A 157 30.57 28.26 -8.47
C LEU A 157 30.17 29.50 -7.66
N PRO A 158 30.49 30.73 -8.13
CA PRO A 158 30.09 31.96 -7.45
C PRO A 158 28.57 32.05 -7.27
N GLY A 159 28.11 32.51 -6.10
CA GLY A 159 26.68 32.70 -5.81
C GLY A 159 25.94 31.44 -5.33
N HIS A 160 26.63 30.31 -5.21
CA HIS A 160 26.05 29.07 -4.68
C HIS A 160 26.81 28.58 -3.44
N GLU A 161 26.07 28.20 -2.40
CA GLU A 161 26.66 27.71 -1.13
C GLU A 161 27.18 26.28 -1.22
N ARG A 162 26.60 25.48 -2.13
CA ARG A 162 26.94 24.07 -2.36
C ARG A 162 27.62 23.86 -3.71
N LYS A 163 28.33 22.75 -3.84
CA LYS A 163 29.07 22.41 -5.05
C LYS A 163 28.16 21.81 -6.12
N PHE A 164 28.55 21.96 -7.38
CA PHE A 164 27.95 21.26 -8.50
C PHE A 164 28.75 19.99 -8.79
N TRP A 165 28.11 18.83 -8.66
CA TRP A 165 28.78 17.53 -8.70
C TRP A 165 28.64 16.85 -10.07
N PHE A 166 29.30 17.40 -11.10
CA PHE A 166 29.15 16.94 -12.48
C PHE A 166 29.77 15.56 -12.71
N VAL A 167 31.03 15.39 -12.27
CA VAL A 167 31.77 14.13 -12.43
C VAL A 167 31.11 13.01 -11.62
N SER A 168 30.73 13.33 -10.37
CA SER A 168 30.09 12.35 -9.49
C SER A 168 28.71 11.91 -9.97
N TYR A 169 27.97 12.81 -10.63
CA TYR A 169 26.70 12.47 -11.24
C TYR A 169 26.90 11.54 -12.43
N PHE A 170 27.88 11.83 -13.30
CA PHE A 170 28.26 10.91 -14.37
C PHE A 170 28.62 9.54 -13.82
N ALA A 171 29.44 9.46 -12.78
CA ALA A 171 29.87 8.19 -12.19
C ALA A 171 28.69 7.33 -11.72
N LEU A 172 27.70 7.91 -11.02
CA LEU A 172 26.51 7.16 -10.60
C LEU A 172 25.60 6.78 -11.78
N ARG A 173 25.47 7.67 -12.77
CA ARG A 173 24.70 7.38 -14.00
C ARG A 173 25.37 6.30 -14.85
N MET A 174 26.70 6.24 -14.88
CA MET A 174 27.45 5.16 -15.53
C MET A 174 27.13 3.81 -14.89
N VAL A 175 27.06 3.74 -13.56
CA VAL A 175 26.63 2.52 -12.86
C VAL A 175 25.24 2.08 -13.30
N ARG A 176 24.27 3.01 -13.25
CA ARG A 176 22.84 2.72 -13.46
C ARG A 176 22.44 2.49 -14.91
N ASP A 177 23.00 3.28 -15.82
CA ASP A 177 22.55 3.32 -17.21
C ASP A 177 23.43 2.47 -18.13
N LEU A 178 24.67 2.17 -17.72
CA LEU A 178 25.67 1.50 -18.56
C LEU A 178 26.16 0.20 -17.92
N LEU A 179 26.77 0.24 -16.73
CA LEU A 179 27.43 -0.92 -16.10
C LEU A 179 26.46 -2.07 -15.80
N LEU A 180 25.45 -1.84 -14.95
CA LEU A 180 24.51 -2.88 -14.56
C LEU A 180 23.68 -3.37 -15.76
N PRO A 181 23.18 -2.50 -16.66
CA PRO A 181 22.57 -2.95 -17.90
C PRO A 181 23.50 -3.77 -18.80
N ALA A 182 24.80 -3.43 -18.92
CA ALA A 182 25.74 -4.19 -19.73
C ALA A 182 25.96 -5.60 -19.14
N ILE A 183 26.19 -5.71 -17.83
CA ILE A 183 26.32 -6.99 -17.11
C ILE A 183 25.08 -7.87 -17.35
N ASN A 184 23.88 -7.31 -17.18
CA ASN A 184 22.62 -8.03 -17.37
C ASN A 184 22.35 -8.43 -18.83
N ASN A 185 22.55 -7.52 -19.78
CA ASN A 185 22.24 -7.81 -21.18
C ASN A 185 23.24 -8.83 -21.76
N MET A 186 24.54 -8.72 -21.46
CA MET A 186 25.55 -9.65 -21.95
C MET A 186 25.38 -11.05 -21.33
N SER A 187 25.19 -11.16 -20.01
CA SER A 187 24.95 -12.47 -19.38
C SER A 187 23.71 -13.17 -19.95
N ARG A 188 22.62 -12.45 -20.18
CA ARG A 188 21.40 -12.99 -20.82
C ARG A 188 21.59 -13.28 -22.31
N ALA A 189 22.33 -12.45 -23.05
CA ALA A 189 22.65 -12.71 -24.45
C ALA A 189 23.46 -14.00 -24.60
N TYR A 190 24.39 -14.29 -23.68
CA TYR A 190 25.08 -15.57 -23.63
C TYR A 190 24.10 -16.74 -23.46
N LEU A 191 23.15 -16.66 -22.53
CA LEU A 191 22.16 -17.73 -22.34
C LEU A 191 21.29 -17.95 -23.59
N ILE A 192 20.94 -16.88 -24.30
CA ILE A 192 20.11 -16.94 -25.51
C ILE A 192 20.87 -17.52 -26.71
N THR A 193 22.12 -17.10 -26.91
CA THR A 193 22.89 -17.36 -28.15
C THR A 193 23.89 -18.51 -28.01
N GLY A 194 24.38 -18.75 -26.80
CA GLY A 194 25.52 -19.62 -26.54
C GLY A 194 26.88 -19.00 -26.90
N GLU A 195 26.94 -17.75 -27.35
CA GLU A 195 28.20 -17.12 -27.78
C GLU A 195 29.06 -16.69 -26.58
N GLU A 196 30.22 -17.33 -26.41
CA GLU A 196 31.12 -17.11 -25.26
C GLU A 196 31.65 -15.68 -25.14
N ARG A 197 31.66 -14.89 -26.23
CA ARG A 197 32.08 -13.48 -26.20
C ARG A 197 31.28 -12.64 -25.19
N TYR A 198 29.99 -12.91 -25.04
CA TYR A 198 29.15 -12.20 -24.08
C TYR A 198 29.48 -12.60 -22.64
N ALA A 199 29.74 -13.90 -22.42
CA ALA A 199 30.13 -14.42 -21.11
C ALA A 199 31.48 -13.86 -20.67
N HIS A 200 32.46 -13.85 -21.57
CA HIS A 200 33.79 -13.27 -21.37
C HIS A 200 33.71 -11.79 -20.93
N LYS A 201 32.99 -10.95 -21.69
CA LYS A 201 32.85 -9.51 -21.37
C LYS A 201 32.07 -9.26 -20.08
N THR A 202 31.11 -10.12 -19.74
CA THR A 202 30.45 -10.10 -18.43
C THR A 202 31.46 -10.40 -17.32
N ALA A 203 32.31 -11.42 -17.50
CA ALA A 203 33.33 -11.80 -16.53
C ALA A 203 34.36 -10.69 -16.29
N VAL A 204 34.77 -9.97 -17.34
CA VAL A 204 35.65 -8.78 -17.23
C VAL A 204 35.05 -7.73 -16.28
N LEU A 205 33.78 -7.37 -16.46
CA LEU A 205 33.11 -6.37 -15.61
C LEU A 205 32.92 -6.86 -14.17
N LEU A 206 32.51 -8.12 -13.98
CA LEU A 206 32.35 -8.71 -12.64
C LEU A 206 33.68 -8.79 -11.89
N TYR A 207 34.75 -9.23 -12.57
CA TYR A 207 36.08 -9.29 -12.00
C TYR A 207 36.60 -7.89 -11.63
N GLN A 208 36.44 -6.91 -12.53
CA GLN A 208 36.85 -5.54 -12.26
C GLN A 208 36.06 -4.94 -11.09
N LEU A 209 34.76 -5.16 -11.03
CA LEU A 209 33.94 -4.75 -9.89
C LEU A 209 34.43 -5.40 -8.59
N ALA A 210 34.77 -6.69 -8.62
CA ALA A 210 35.31 -7.41 -7.46
C ALA A 210 36.60 -6.79 -6.93
N GLN A 211 37.42 -6.16 -7.78
CA GLN A 211 38.63 -5.47 -7.32
C GLN A 211 38.31 -4.26 -6.44
N TYR A 212 37.21 -3.54 -6.69
CA TYR A 212 36.85 -2.31 -5.97
C TYR A 212 35.74 -2.49 -4.93
N TYR A 213 34.87 -3.48 -5.10
CA TYR A 213 33.62 -3.59 -4.33
C TYR A 213 33.79 -3.53 -2.79
N PRO A 214 34.73 -4.28 -2.18
CA PRO A 214 34.93 -4.26 -0.73
C PRO A 214 35.34 -2.90 -0.16
N ASP A 215 35.81 -2.00 -1.01
CA ASP A 215 36.39 -0.71 -0.64
C ASP A 215 35.49 0.48 -1.04
N TYR A 216 34.32 0.22 -1.65
CA TYR A 216 33.31 1.26 -1.75
C TYR A 216 32.68 1.54 -0.38
N TYR A 217 32.60 2.82 -0.05
CA TYR A 217 31.91 3.36 1.11
C TYR A 217 31.16 4.60 0.66
N PHE A 218 29.87 4.46 0.34
CA PHE A 218 29.07 5.54 -0.24
C PHE A 218 29.06 6.78 0.67
N GLU A 219 29.07 6.59 1.99
CA GLU A 219 29.10 7.67 2.98
C GLU A 219 30.39 8.51 2.92
N LYS A 220 31.48 7.96 2.37
CA LYS A 220 32.78 8.64 2.21
C LYS A 220 33.04 9.10 0.78
N GLN A 221 32.35 8.51 -0.18
CA GLN A 221 32.59 8.68 -1.62
C GLN A 221 31.31 9.13 -2.32
N SER A 222 30.54 10.00 -1.70
CA SER A 222 29.37 10.62 -2.32
C SER A 222 29.20 12.07 -1.91
N ALA A 223 28.53 12.83 -2.79
CA ALA A 223 28.13 14.20 -2.48
C ALA A 223 27.20 14.25 -1.25
N TYR A 224 26.27 13.29 -1.14
CA TYR A 224 25.32 13.25 -0.03
C TYR A 224 26.01 12.94 1.29
N GLY A 225 26.90 11.94 1.30
CA GLY A 225 27.75 11.59 2.44
C GLY A 225 28.57 12.76 2.96
N LEU A 226 29.10 13.58 2.04
CA LEU A 226 29.98 14.70 2.39
C LEU A 226 29.23 15.98 2.78
N GLU A 227 28.15 16.33 2.08
CA GLU A 227 27.48 17.62 2.24
C GLU A 227 26.19 17.58 3.09
N PHE A 228 25.62 16.41 3.33
CA PHE A 228 24.29 16.27 3.94
C PHE A 228 24.28 15.34 5.15
N ASP A 229 24.77 14.11 4.98
CA ASP A 229 24.69 13.07 6.00
C ASP A 229 25.86 12.09 5.91
N SER A 230 26.84 12.26 6.80
CA SER A 230 28.02 11.39 6.88
C SER A 230 27.73 9.96 7.36
N SER A 231 26.47 9.66 7.70
CA SER A 231 25.98 8.32 8.00
C SER A 231 25.20 7.68 6.84
N TYR A 232 25.16 8.31 5.67
CA TYR A 232 24.45 7.83 4.49
C TYR A 232 25.16 6.66 3.79
N LYS A 233 25.07 5.48 4.42
CA LYS A 233 25.78 4.26 4.06
C LYS A 233 25.40 3.70 2.69
N GLY A 234 26.31 2.90 2.15
CA GLY A 234 26.16 2.14 0.91
C GLY A 234 27.50 1.58 0.43
N ARG A 235 27.47 0.82 -0.67
CA ARG A 235 28.66 0.41 -1.43
C ARG A 235 28.75 1.22 -2.70
N LEU A 236 28.65 0.61 -3.88
CA LEU A 236 28.75 1.31 -5.17
C LEU A 236 27.68 2.41 -5.30
N GLN A 237 26.49 2.13 -4.81
CA GLN A 237 25.34 3.01 -4.63
C GLN A 237 25.02 3.16 -3.13
N TYR A 238 24.03 4.00 -2.81
CA TYR A 238 23.50 4.10 -1.44
C TYR A 238 22.72 2.83 -1.06
N HIS A 239 22.56 2.58 0.24
CA HIS A 239 22.10 1.30 0.81
C HIS A 239 20.85 0.67 0.15
N THR A 240 19.83 1.45 -0.22
CA THR A 240 18.63 0.91 -0.88
C THR A 240 18.89 0.50 -2.31
N ALA A 241 19.54 1.34 -3.11
CA ALA A 241 19.83 0.99 -4.50
C ALA A 241 20.91 -0.08 -4.63
N GLU A 242 21.71 -0.27 -3.59
CA GLU A 242 22.73 -1.30 -3.56
C GLU A 242 22.15 -2.72 -3.62
N THR A 243 20.90 -2.93 -3.18
CA THR A 243 20.23 -4.22 -3.34
C THR A 243 20.12 -4.61 -4.82
N PHE A 244 19.83 -3.66 -5.72
CA PHE A 244 19.73 -3.91 -7.15
C PHE A 244 21.08 -4.28 -7.76
N THR A 245 22.18 -3.63 -7.32
CA THR A 245 23.54 -4.02 -7.70
C THR A 245 23.75 -5.52 -7.45
N ILE A 246 23.38 -5.98 -6.26
CA ILE A 246 23.58 -7.38 -5.84
C ILE A 246 22.65 -8.34 -6.54
N GLN A 247 21.39 -7.96 -6.74
CA GLN A 247 20.43 -8.77 -7.51
C GLN A 247 20.94 -9.03 -8.93
N ASP A 248 21.44 -7.99 -9.61
CA ASP A 248 21.95 -8.05 -10.99
C ASP A 248 23.23 -8.88 -11.11
N VAL A 249 24.25 -8.58 -10.30
CA VAL A 249 25.57 -9.25 -10.42
C VAL A 249 25.52 -10.72 -10.02
N SER A 250 24.66 -11.09 -9.07
CA SER A 250 24.52 -12.49 -8.62
C SER A 250 23.99 -13.39 -9.73
N ILE A 251 22.90 -12.99 -10.39
CA ILE A 251 22.32 -13.79 -11.49
C ILE A 251 23.20 -13.75 -12.74
N ALA A 252 23.88 -12.63 -13.00
CA ALA A 252 24.83 -12.55 -14.12
C ALA A 252 26.00 -13.51 -13.92
N TYR A 253 26.56 -13.58 -12.70
CA TYR A 253 27.60 -14.55 -12.35
C TYR A 253 27.11 -15.99 -12.55
N ASP A 254 25.91 -16.32 -12.06
CA ASP A 254 25.31 -17.65 -12.25
C ASP A 254 25.20 -18.03 -13.73
N ALA A 255 24.76 -17.10 -14.58
CA ALA A 255 24.60 -17.35 -16.01
C ALA A 255 25.91 -17.80 -16.68
N ILE A 256 27.01 -17.10 -16.35
CA ILE A 256 28.32 -17.28 -16.99
C ILE A 256 29.24 -18.25 -16.25
N TYR A 257 28.92 -18.66 -15.03
CA TYR A 257 29.75 -19.52 -14.19
C TYR A 257 30.40 -20.70 -14.95
N PRO A 258 29.67 -21.45 -15.80
CA PRO A 258 30.23 -22.61 -16.49
C PRO A 258 31.30 -22.29 -17.55
N THR A 259 31.42 -21.04 -18.00
CA THR A 259 32.38 -20.67 -19.06
C THR A 259 33.74 -20.24 -18.52
N ILE A 260 33.81 -19.84 -17.25
CA ILE A 260 35.01 -19.21 -16.67
C ILE A 260 36.22 -20.16 -16.71
N ASP A 261 36.01 -21.46 -16.50
CA ASP A 261 37.09 -22.47 -16.53
C ASP A 261 37.75 -22.58 -17.91
N GLY A 262 36.98 -22.35 -18.98
CA GLY A 262 37.45 -22.44 -20.37
C GLY A 262 38.00 -21.13 -20.93
N ASP A 263 37.88 -20.02 -20.22
CA ASP A 263 38.21 -18.70 -20.73
C ASP A 263 39.70 -18.36 -20.52
N ALA A 264 40.53 -18.84 -21.45
CA ALA A 264 41.97 -18.61 -21.41
C ALA A 264 42.35 -17.12 -21.58
N THR A 265 41.57 -16.37 -22.37
CA THR A 265 41.81 -14.93 -22.61
C THR A 265 41.60 -14.13 -21.34
N LEU A 266 40.53 -14.42 -20.58
CA LEU A 266 40.28 -13.78 -19.29
C LEU A 266 41.38 -14.10 -18.27
N GLN A 267 41.84 -15.36 -18.22
CA GLN A 267 42.93 -15.78 -17.34
C GLN A 267 44.25 -15.08 -17.70
N GLU A 268 44.54 -14.89 -18.98
CA GLU A 268 45.69 -14.11 -19.45
C GLU A 268 45.58 -12.62 -19.08
N TRP A 269 44.41 -12.01 -19.32
CA TRP A 269 44.17 -10.59 -19.04
C TRP A 269 44.26 -10.28 -17.53
N THR A 270 43.70 -11.15 -16.68
CA THR A 270 43.73 -10.98 -15.22
C THR A 270 45.04 -11.46 -14.57
N GLY A 271 45.80 -12.34 -15.23
CA GLY A 271 46.94 -13.04 -14.65
C GLY A 271 46.57 -14.05 -13.56
N LYS A 272 45.31 -14.50 -13.49
CA LYS A 272 44.76 -15.40 -12.47
C LYS A 272 44.19 -16.68 -13.08
N SER A 273 44.15 -17.77 -12.30
CA SER A 273 43.43 -18.98 -12.72
C SER A 273 41.91 -18.77 -12.67
N ALA A 274 41.15 -19.60 -13.37
CA ALA A 274 39.68 -19.58 -13.32
C ALA A 274 39.14 -19.69 -11.88
N GLU A 275 39.74 -20.55 -11.05
CA GLU A 275 39.35 -20.71 -9.64
C GLU A 275 39.60 -19.42 -8.84
N GLN A 276 40.71 -18.72 -9.10
CA GLN A 276 41.01 -17.46 -8.44
C GLN A 276 40.08 -16.32 -8.90
N ILE A 277 39.66 -16.31 -10.16
CA ILE A 277 38.69 -15.34 -10.69
C ILE A 277 37.31 -15.57 -10.05
N LYS A 278 36.86 -16.83 -9.98
CA LYS A 278 35.62 -17.21 -9.30
C LYS A 278 35.65 -16.81 -7.82
N ALA A 279 36.73 -17.16 -7.11
CA ALA A 279 36.92 -16.80 -5.71
C ALA A 279 36.91 -15.28 -5.50
N ASP A 280 37.55 -14.50 -6.37
CA ASP A 280 37.50 -13.04 -6.32
C ASP A 280 36.06 -12.51 -6.40
N ILE A 281 35.26 -12.99 -7.36
CA ILE A 281 33.87 -12.53 -7.54
C ILE A 281 33.02 -12.95 -6.33
N GLU A 282 33.11 -14.21 -5.91
CA GLU A 282 32.35 -14.76 -4.79
C GLU A 282 32.71 -14.08 -3.47
N ASP A 283 33.99 -13.99 -3.13
CA ASP A 283 34.45 -13.51 -1.82
C ASP A 283 34.42 -11.98 -1.73
N ARG A 284 34.68 -11.26 -2.82
CA ARG A 284 34.82 -9.80 -2.80
C ARG A 284 33.55 -9.04 -3.20
N ILE A 285 32.57 -9.71 -3.82
CA ILE A 285 31.24 -9.14 -4.07
C ILE A 285 30.20 -9.84 -3.23
N LEU A 286 29.95 -11.13 -3.48
CA LEU A 286 28.78 -11.84 -2.96
C LEU A 286 28.85 -12.02 -1.44
N ARG A 287 29.97 -12.49 -0.90
CA ARG A 287 30.14 -12.68 0.56
C ARG A 287 30.25 -11.35 1.31
N VAL A 288 30.87 -10.33 0.72
CA VAL A 288 30.87 -8.97 1.29
C VAL A 288 29.43 -8.45 1.40
N ALA A 289 28.64 -8.59 0.34
CA ALA A 289 27.25 -8.16 0.33
C ALA A 289 26.38 -8.96 1.32
N ALA A 290 26.53 -10.29 1.37
CA ALA A 290 25.82 -11.12 2.34
C ALA A 290 26.12 -10.69 3.78
N LYS A 291 27.39 -10.37 4.07
CA LYS A 291 27.79 -9.82 5.38
C LYS A 291 27.18 -8.46 5.65
N ASP A 292 27.23 -7.54 4.70
CA ASP A 292 26.67 -6.18 4.84
C ASP A 292 25.14 -6.16 5.03
N ILE A 293 24.44 -7.21 4.58
CA ILE A 293 23.01 -7.44 4.82
C ILE A 293 22.79 -8.02 6.23
N THR A 294 23.58 -9.01 6.63
CA THR A 294 23.30 -9.85 7.81
C THR A 294 23.92 -9.34 9.12
N ASP A 295 24.97 -8.51 9.06
CA ASP A 295 25.76 -8.07 10.23
C ASP A 295 25.18 -6.89 11.02
N GLY A 296 24.04 -6.34 10.58
CA GLY A 296 23.40 -5.17 11.21
C GLY A 296 24.09 -3.82 10.89
N SER A 297 25.04 -3.79 9.95
CA SER A 297 25.67 -2.54 9.51
C SER A 297 24.73 -1.66 8.68
N HIS A 298 23.69 -2.25 8.07
CA HIS A 298 22.73 -1.60 7.15
C HIS A 298 23.42 -0.90 5.98
N ARG A 299 24.54 -1.44 5.48
CA ARG A 299 25.19 -0.93 4.25
C ARG A 299 24.42 -1.33 3.00
N ILE A 300 23.71 -2.46 3.05
CA ILE A 300 22.78 -2.89 2.01
C ILE A 300 21.44 -3.18 2.70
N GLN A 301 20.49 -2.27 2.51
CA GLN A 301 19.16 -2.38 3.11
C GLN A 301 18.17 -1.64 2.22
N GLY A 302 17.25 -2.38 1.61
CA GLY A 302 16.17 -1.79 0.82
C GLY A 302 14.86 -1.72 1.60
N ASN A 303 13.79 -1.36 0.90
CA ASN A 303 12.44 -1.64 1.37
C ASN A 303 12.29 -3.15 1.64
N TYR A 304 11.26 -3.51 2.40
CA TYR A 304 11.02 -4.89 2.76
C TYR A 304 10.91 -5.79 1.51
N GLY A 305 11.64 -6.90 1.51
CA GLY A 305 11.75 -7.82 0.37
C GLY A 305 13.00 -7.60 -0.48
N MET A 306 13.48 -6.36 -0.67
CA MET A 306 14.55 -6.06 -1.63
C MET A 306 15.89 -6.72 -1.26
N HIS A 307 16.32 -6.56 0.00
CA HIS A 307 17.59 -7.09 0.48
C HIS A 307 17.49 -8.56 0.89
N GLN A 308 16.31 -9.03 1.32
CA GLN A 308 16.01 -10.46 1.44
C GLN A 308 16.20 -11.16 0.09
N SER A 309 15.66 -10.55 -0.97
CA SER A 309 15.75 -11.07 -2.32
C SER A 309 17.19 -11.03 -2.88
N ALA A 310 17.98 -10.02 -2.52
CA ALA A 310 19.42 -9.98 -2.82
C ALA A 310 20.18 -11.11 -2.09
N LEU A 311 19.90 -11.30 -0.79
CA LEU A 311 20.54 -12.33 0.03
C LEU A 311 20.21 -13.76 -0.46
N LEU A 312 18.95 -14.02 -0.83
CA LEU A 312 18.53 -15.32 -1.33
C LEU A 312 19.12 -15.65 -2.71
N ARG A 313 19.37 -14.64 -3.55
CA ARG A 313 20.15 -14.82 -4.79
C ARG A 313 21.59 -15.20 -4.48
N ILE A 314 22.22 -14.54 -3.50
CA ILE A 314 23.57 -14.92 -3.06
C ILE A 314 23.58 -16.36 -2.54
N ALA A 315 22.63 -16.73 -1.68
CA ALA A 315 22.50 -18.08 -1.14
C ALA A 315 22.38 -19.13 -2.24
N LEU A 316 21.49 -18.90 -3.20
CA LEU A 316 21.29 -19.80 -4.33
C LEU A 316 22.54 -19.88 -5.21
N VAL A 317 23.18 -18.75 -5.49
CA VAL A 317 24.29 -18.68 -6.44
C VAL A 317 25.58 -19.22 -5.84
N LEU A 318 25.90 -18.94 -4.58
CA LEU A 318 27.09 -19.49 -3.90
C LEU A 318 26.99 -21.00 -3.70
N ASP A 319 25.79 -21.54 -3.47
CA ASP A 319 25.51 -22.98 -3.36
C ASP A 319 26.56 -23.73 -2.52
N THR A 320 26.69 -23.30 -1.25
CA THR A 320 27.81 -23.70 -0.39
C THR A 320 27.35 -24.06 1.01
N ASP A 321 27.92 -25.14 1.55
CA ASP A 321 27.82 -25.58 2.94
C ASP A 321 29.05 -25.18 3.78
N GLU A 322 29.93 -24.34 3.23
CA GLU A 322 31.17 -23.89 3.88
C GLU A 322 31.29 -22.36 3.96
N GLY A 323 32.09 -21.88 4.93
CA GLY A 323 32.39 -20.47 5.16
C GLY A 323 31.65 -19.84 6.36
N GLU A 324 31.84 -18.54 6.56
CA GLU A 324 31.19 -17.76 7.66
C GLU A 324 29.67 -17.60 7.43
N LEU A 325 29.21 -17.65 6.18
CA LEU A 325 27.81 -17.55 5.78
C LEU A 325 27.53 -18.58 4.68
N THR A 326 26.93 -19.71 5.06
CA THR A 326 26.48 -20.75 4.14
C THR A 326 25.16 -20.36 3.45
N SER A 327 24.77 -21.07 2.40
CA SER A 327 23.46 -20.91 1.76
C SER A 327 22.31 -21.10 2.76
N ALA A 328 22.45 -22.05 3.69
CA ALA A 328 21.46 -22.30 4.74
C ALA A 328 21.36 -21.14 5.74
N ASP A 329 22.49 -20.56 6.17
CA ASP A 329 22.50 -19.43 7.11
C ASP A 329 21.79 -18.20 6.53
N MET A 330 21.98 -17.95 5.23
CA MET A 330 21.34 -16.83 4.53
C MET A 330 19.83 -17.01 4.39
N VAL A 331 19.37 -18.24 4.09
CA VAL A 331 17.94 -18.57 4.08
C VAL A 331 17.35 -18.48 5.50
N GLU A 332 18.08 -18.98 6.49
CA GLU A 332 17.68 -18.91 7.90
C GLU A 332 17.58 -17.45 8.37
N TRP A 333 18.47 -16.55 7.93
CA TRP A 333 18.36 -15.13 8.24
C TRP A 333 17.04 -14.52 7.74
N VAL A 334 16.56 -14.89 6.55
CA VAL A 334 15.25 -14.41 6.05
C VAL A 334 14.08 -14.99 6.87
N MET A 335 14.19 -16.25 7.29
CA MET A 335 13.10 -16.95 7.99
C MET A 335 13.06 -16.72 9.50
N LYS A 336 14.21 -16.46 10.12
CA LYS A 336 14.37 -16.33 11.57
C LYS A 336 14.94 -14.98 12.00
N GLY A 337 15.60 -14.25 11.11
CA GLY A 337 16.09 -12.89 11.37
C GLY A 337 17.29 -12.86 12.31
N PRO A 338 17.88 -11.68 12.52
CA PRO A 338 18.91 -11.48 13.54
C PRO A 338 18.34 -11.69 14.95
N GLU A 339 19.22 -11.91 15.94
CA GLU A 339 18.82 -12.04 17.35
C GLU A 339 18.05 -10.82 17.88
N LYS A 340 18.34 -9.64 17.31
CA LYS A 340 17.65 -8.39 17.64
C LYS A 340 17.29 -7.66 16.36
N VAL A 341 16.01 -7.40 16.17
CA VAL A 341 15.51 -6.57 15.06
C VAL A 341 15.37 -5.13 15.54
N SER A 342 16.09 -4.22 14.89
CA SER A 342 16.09 -2.77 15.18
C SER A 342 15.23 -1.97 14.20
N LEU A 343 15.06 -2.47 12.98
CA LEU A 343 14.28 -1.85 11.91
C LEU A 343 13.26 -2.86 11.39
N TYR A 344 12.08 -2.38 11.00
CA TYR A 344 11.04 -3.27 10.47
C TYR A 344 11.50 -4.05 9.22
N THR A 345 12.44 -3.48 8.45
CA THR A 345 13.05 -4.09 7.27
C THR A 345 13.82 -5.37 7.56
N ASP A 346 14.32 -5.56 8.79
CA ASP A 346 15.05 -6.77 9.20
C ASP A 346 14.11 -7.81 9.86
N THR A 347 12.81 -7.54 9.91
CA THR A 347 11.84 -8.49 10.49
C THR A 347 11.85 -9.78 9.66
N PRO A 348 12.02 -10.96 10.26
CA PRO A 348 11.95 -12.22 9.52
C PRO A 348 10.57 -12.42 8.89
N LEU A 349 10.53 -13.08 7.74
CA LEU A 349 9.32 -13.18 6.92
C LEU A 349 8.08 -13.68 7.68
N PRO A 350 8.13 -14.76 8.50
CA PRO A 350 6.96 -15.20 9.26
C PRO A 350 6.42 -14.12 10.23
N ASP A 351 7.30 -13.38 10.89
CA ASP A 351 6.91 -12.30 11.80
C ASP A 351 6.43 -11.06 11.03
N ALA A 352 7.02 -10.79 9.86
CA ALA A 352 6.59 -9.70 9.00
C ALA A 352 5.16 -9.90 8.52
N LEU A 353 4.78 -11.13 8.13
CA LEU A 353 3.39 -11.45 7.78
C LEU A 353 2.44 -11.15 8.94
N VAL A 354 2.86 -11.30 10.20
CA VAL A 354 1.99 -10.99 11.34
C VAL A 354 1.98 -9.50 11.69
N ASN A 355 3.15 -8.86 11.66
CA ASN A 355 3.36 -7.54 12.24
C ASN A 355 3.30 -6.38 11.25
N LEU A 356 3.56 -6.67 9.96
CA LEU A 356 3.64 -5.69 8.87
C LEU A 356 2.45 -5.81 7.91
N PHE A 357 1.57 -6.80 8.12
CA PHE A 357 0.34 -6.98 7.38
C PHE A 357 -0.84 -6.93 8.34
N HIS A 358 -1.87 -6.19 7.95
CA HIS A 358 -3.19 -6.39 8.49
C HIS A 358 -3.58 -7.85 8.32
N ARG A 359 -4.41 -8.35 9.23
CA ARG A 359 -4.84 -9.76 9.21
C ARG A 359 -5.58 -10.20 7.95
N ASP A 360 -6.03 -9.25 7.15
CA ASP A 360 -6.65 -9.47 5.84
C ASP A 360 -5.62 -9.70 4.71
N GLY A 361 -4.32 -9.68 5.01
CA GLY A 361 -3.25 -9.81 4.03
C GLY A 361 -2.82 -8.50 3.36
N VAL A 362 -3.31 -7.36 3.84
CA VAL A 362 -2.93 -6.03 3.34
C VAL A 362 -1.67 -5.55 4.08
N PRO A 363 -0.55 -5.23 3.41
CA PRO A 363 0.61 -4.64 4.08
C PRO A 363 0.31 -3.27 4.72
N PHE A 364 1.16 -2.79 5.62
CA PHE A 364 0.92 -1.61 6.46
C PHE A 364 0.96 -0.26 5.72
N GLU A 365 1.27 -0.20 4.43
CA GLU A 365 1.38 1.05 3.68
C GLU A 365 0.08 1.40 2.94
N SER A 366 0.07 2.50 2.19
CA SER A 366 -1.04 2.81 1.29
C SER A 366 -1.14 1.80 0.13
N SER A 367 -2.32 1.66 -0.47
CA SER A 367 -2.62 0.63 -1.47
C SER A 367 -1.66 0.59 -2.67
N SER A 368 -1.19 1.74 -3.17
CA SER A 368 -0.20 1.75 -4.27
C SER A 368 1.18 1.27 -3.83
N TYR A 369 1.61 1.60 -2.62
CA TYR A 369 2.87 1.08 -2.06
C TYR A 369 2.77 -0.41 -1.78
N ASN A 370 1.62 -0.89 -1.30
CA ASN A 370 1.34 -2.31 -1.09
C ASN A 370 1.41 -3.13 -2.40
N CYS A 371 1.13 -2.54 -3.56
CA CYS A 371 1.38 -3.20 -4.84
C CYS A 371 2.88 -3.47 -5.11
N GLY A 372 3.76 -2.63 -4.56
CA GLY A 372 5.21 -2.87 -4.54
C GLY A 372 5.57 -4.14 -3.76
N TRP A 373 4.98 -4.32 -2.57
CA TRP A 373 5.15 -5.52 -1.75
C TRP A 373 4.76 -6.80 -2.51
N MET A 374 3.68 -6.75 -3.30
CA MET A 374 3.28 -7.90 -4.13
C MET A 374 4.38 -8.35 -5.09
N THR A 375 5.14 -7.41 -5.65
CA THR A 375 6.23 -7.70 -6.59
C THR A 375 7.46 -8.23 -5.86
N GLU A 376 7.90 -7.51 -4.82
CA GLU A 376 9.11 -7.87 -4.06
C GLU A 376 8.95 -9.22 -3.36
N LEU A 377 7.78 -9.48 -2.78
CA LEU A 377 7.54 -10.72 -2.04
C LEU A 377 7.25 -11.92 -2.94
N GLU A 378 6.74 -11.72 -4.15
CA GLU A 378 6.67 -12.79 -5.15
C GLU A 378 8.09 -13.31 -5.45
N ASP A 379 9.03 -12.39 -5.64
CA ASP A 379 10.43 -12.71 -5.92
C ASP A 379 11.09 -13.41 -4.73
N VAL A 380 10.91 -12.90 -3.50
CA VAL A 380 11.37 -13.57 -2.27
C VAL A 380 10.79 -14.97 -2.15
N ALA A 381 9.49 -15.16 -2.36
CA ALA A 381 8.84 -16.46 -2.25
C ALA A 381 9.35 -17.46 -3.29
N ASN A 382 9.56 -17.02 -4.52
CA ASN A 382 10.10 -17.86 -5.58
C ASN A 382 11.57 -18.24 -5.31
N LEU A 383 12.37 -17.34 -4.77
CA LEU A 383 13.74 -17.63 -4.37
C LEU A 383 13.81 -18.55 -3.16
N LEU A 384 12.94 -18.37 -2.16
CA LEU A 384 12.79 -19.31 -1.05
C LEU A 384 12.42 -20.71 -1.55
N LEU A 385 11.50 -20.80 -2.52
CA LEU A 385 11.09 -22.09 -3.09
C LEU A 385 12.27 -22.78 -3.80
N LEU A 386 13.09 -22.03 -4.53
CA LEU A 386 14.33 -22.55 -5.13
C LEU A 386 15.35 -22.99 -4.07
N ASN A 387 15.32 -22.39 -2.88
CA ASN A 387 16.11 -22.78 -1.71
C ASN A 387 15.39 -23.80 -0.80
N GLY A 388 14.27 -24.40 -1.24
CA GLY A 388 13.58 -25.48 -0.53
C GLY A 388 12.51 -25.07 0.48
N VAL A 389 12.16 -23.78 0.58
CA VAL A 389 11.14 -23.24 1.50
C VAL A 389 9.93 -22.73 0.72
N ASP A 390 8.76 -23.34 0.96
CA ASP A 390 7.53 -23.03 0.22
C ASP A 390 6.57 -22.15 1.04
N VAL A 391 6.73 -20.83 0.92
CA VAL A 391 5.87 -19.83 1.60
C VAL A 391 4.54 -19.58 0.89
N TRP A 392 4.37 -20.04 -0.36
CA TRP A 392 3.10 -19.91 -1.09
C TRP A 392 1.96 -20.69 -0.43
N LYS A 393 2.28 -21.60 0.50
CA LYS A 393 1.31 -22.33 1.32
C LYS A 393 0.80 -21.56 2.54
N GLU A 394 1.45 -20.46 2.93
CA GLU A 394 1.03 -19.66 4.09
C GLU A 394 -0.22 -18.83 3.72
N PRO A 395 -1.37 -19.01 4.39
CA PRO A 395 -2.61 -18.33 4.03
C PRO A 395 -2.49 -16.80 4.06
N ARG A 396 -1.79 -16.23 5.04
CA ARG A 396 -1.60 -14.77 5.09
C ARG A 396 -0.70 -14.25 3.97
N PHE A 397 0.25 -15.05 3.49
CA PHE A 397 1.03 -14.74 2.29
C PHE A 397 0.14 -14.74 1.04
N GLN A 398 -0.76 -15.72 0.91
CA GLN A 398 -1.76 -15.72 -0.17
C GLN A 398 -2.69 -14.50 -0.10
N GLY A 399 -3.03 -14.03 1.10
CA GLY A 399 -3.80 -12.80 1.34
C GLY A 399 -3.23 -11.57 0.64
N LEU A 400 -1.90 -11.46 0.49
CA LEU A 400 -1.22 -10.40 -0.27
C LEU A 400 -1.71 -10.29 -1.73
N TYR A 401 -2.17 -11.40 -2.31
CA TYR A 401 -2.63 -11.48 -3.69
C TYR A 401 -4.14 -11.65 -3.82
N LEU A 402 -4.87 -11.61 -2.69
CA LEU A 402 -6.33 -11.69 -2.63
C LEU A 402 -6.97 -10.37 -2.21
N TRP A 403 -6.30 -9.57 -1.37
CA TRP A 403 -6.82 -8.27 -0.94
C TRP A 403 -7.20 -7.34 -2.12
N PRO A 404 -6.47 -7.28 -3.26
CA PRO A 404 -6.85 -6.38 -4.36
C PRO A 404 -8.20 -6.76 -4.97
N LEU A 405 -8.56 -8.05 -4.94
CA LEU A 405 -9.85 -8.53 -5.43
C LEU A 405 -10.98 -8.05 -4.53
N SER A 406 -10.73 -7.97 -3.22
CA SER A 406 -11.68 -7.50 -2.21
C SER A 406 -11.83 -5.98 -2.19
N THR A 407 -10.78 -5.21 -2.52
CA THR A 407 -10.87 -3.74 -2.61
C THR A 407 -11.32 -3.23 -3.98
N THR A 408 -11.55 -4.13 -4.94
CA THR A 408 -12.07 -3.76 -6.26
C THR A 408 -13.55 -3.41 -6.16
N VAL A 409 -13.90 -2.25 -6.73
CA VAL A 409 -15.26 -1.69 -6.76
C VAL A 409 -15.74 -1.62 -8.20
N CYS A 410 -17.01 -1.96 -8.42
CA CYS A 410 -17.67 -2.10 -9.73
C CYS A 410 -16.88 -2.96 -10.73
N GLY A 411 -16.01 -3.87 -10.24
CA GLY A 411 -15.12 -4.71 -11.05
C GLY A 411 -13.99 -3.98 -11.78
N SER A 412 -13.88 -2.65 -11.64
CA SER A 412 -13.00 -1.85 -12.50
C SER A 412 -12.20 -0.77 -11.77
N MET A 413 -12.54 -0.44 -10.52
CA MET A 413 -11.99 0.69 -9.76
C MET A 413 -11.57 0.25 -8.35
N SER A 414 -10.90 1.13 -7.60
CA SER A 414 -10.58 0.94 -6.18
C SER A 414 -10.40 2.31 -5.52
N GLN A 415 -10.73 2.41 -4.23
CA GLN A 415 -10.54 3.63 -3.47
C GLN A 415 -9.03 4.01 -3.41
N PRO A 416 -8.60 5.21 -3.84
CA PRO A 416 -7.21 5.66 -3.76
C PRO A 416 -6.78 6.07 -2.33
N MET A 417 -6.84 5.14 -1.37
CA MET A 417 -6.49 5.38 0.04
C MET A 417 -5.03 5.87 0.20
N GLY A 418 -4.83 7.01 0.84
CA GLY A 418 -3.52 7.56 1.15
C GLY A 418 -2.74 8.07 -0.04
N ASP A 419 -1.42 7.89 -0.02
CA ASP A 419 -0.59 8.11 -1.20
C ASP A 419 -0.81 6.97 -2.21
N SER A 420 -2.02 6.87 -2.76
CA SER A 420 -2.38 5.86 -3.74
C SER A 420 -3.05 6.49 -4.95
N ASN A 421 -2.64 6.01 -6.12
CA ASN A 421 -3.35 6.24 -7.38
C ASN A 421 -3.81 7.69 -7.60
N ASN A 422 -5.03 7.87 -8.12
CA ASN A 422 -5.68 9.17 -8.26
C ASN A 422 -7.20 9.02 -8.44
N GLN A 423 -7.92 10.15 -8.45
CA GLN A 423 -9.40 10.26 -8.58
C GLN A 423 -10.05 9.57 -9.80
N PHE A 424 -9.28 9.07 -10.76
CA PHE A 424 -9.81 8.45 -11.98
C PHE A 424 -9.50 6.96 -12.13
N ALA A 425 -8.74 6.44 -11.20
CA ALA A 425 -7.90 5.32 -11.54
C ALA A 425 -8.59 3.96 -11.42
N GLY A 426 -8.07 3.00 -12.18
CA GLY A 426 -8.58 1.64 -12.16
C GLY A 426 -8.16 0.88 -10.90
N ALA A 427 -8.72 -0.31 -10.75
CA ALA A 427 -8.43 -1.24 -9.66
C ALA A 427 -6.91 -1.49 -9.49
N LEU A 428 -6.38 -1.15 -8.32
CA LEU A 428 -4.98 -1.39 -7.94
C LEU A 428 -4.69 -2.89 -7.75
N GLY A 429 -3.45 -3.32 -8.02
CA GLY A 429 -2.99 -4.68 -7.69
C GLY A 429 -3.61 -5.82 -8.51
N THR A 430 -4.44 -5.54 -9.53
CA THR A 430 -5.24 -6.56 -10.25
C THR A 430 -4.71 -6.95 -11.64
N THR A 431 -3.59 -6.36 -12.07
CA THR A 431 -3.04 -6.60 -13.42
C THR A 431 -2.11 -7.83 -13.45
N PRO A 432 -1.78 -8.37 -14.64
CA PRO A 432 -0.77 -9.41 -14.77
C PRO A 432 0.59 -9.06 -14.15
N THR A 433 0.95 -7.77 -14.12
CA THR A 433 2.14 -7.28 -13.41
C THR A 433 2.18 -7.68 -11.93
N TYR A 434 1.05 -7.95 -11.29
CA TYR A 434 1.00 -8.32 -9.87
C TYR A 434 0.51 -9.76 -9.63
N LEU A 435 -0.43 -10.24 -10.46
CA LEU A 435 -1.13 -11.50 -10.18
C LEU A 435 -0.65 -12.70 -11.01
N GLU A 436 0.08 -12.51 -12.11
CA GLU A 436 0.47 -13.63 -12.98
C GLU A 436 1.37 -14.64 -12.25
N GLY A 437 2.34 -14.14 -11.48
CA GLY A 437 3.21 -14.98 -10.66
C GLY A 437 2.45 -15.69 -9.55
N ALA A 438 1.58 -14.99 -8.83
CA ALA A 438 0.74 -15.59 -7.79
C ALA A 438 -0.18 -16.69 -8.35
N TYR A 439 -0.81 -16.45 -9.52
CA TYR A 439 -1.68 -17.44 -10.18
C TYR A 439 -0.94 -18.74 -10.50
N ARG A 440 0.35 -18.67 -10.85
CA ARG A 440 1.18 -19.86 -11.09
C ARG A 440 1.16 -20.85 -9.92
N HIS A 441 1.10 -20.32 -8.70
CA HIS A 441 1.15 -21.09 -7.46
C HIS A 441 -0.23 -21.35 -6.87
N MET A 442 -1.08 -20.32 -6.82
CA MET A 442 -2.39 -20.36 -6.15
C MET A 442 -3.48 -20.96 -7.02
N ARG A 443 -3.41 -20.79 -8.35
CA ARG A 443 -4.44 -21.23 -9.31
C ARG A 443 -5.85 -20.74 -8.97
N ASP A 444 -5.96 -19.56 -8.35
CA ASP A 444 -7.25 -18.98 -8.00
C ASP A 444 -7.94 -18.44 -9.27
N PRO A 445 -9.12 -18.97 -9.64
CA PRO A 445 -9.81 -18.56 -10.87
C PRO A 445 -10.23 -17.08 -10.85
N ARG A 446 -10.36 -16.46 -9.67
CA ARG A 446 -10.67 -15.04 -9.54
C ARG A 446 -9.50 -14.16 -9.99
N GLN A 447 -8.26 -14.60 -9.75
CA GLN A 447 -7.07 -13.91 -10.27
C GLN A 447 -7.04 -13.95 -11.80
N ALA A 448 -7.38 -15.10 -12.39
CA ALA A 448 -7.47 -15.23 -13.84
C ALA A 448 -8.56 -14.32 -14.42
N ALA A 449 -9.76 -14.36 -13.84
CA ALA A 449 -10.89 -13.55 -14.27
C ALA A 449 -10.62 -12.05 -14.19
N ILE A 450 -10.05 -11.53 -13.10
CA ILE A 450 -9.75 -10.09 -12.99
C ILE A 450 -8.64 -9.68 -13.98
N MET A 451 -7.60 -10.49 -14.18
CA MET A 451 -6.55 -10.19 -15.17
C MET A 451 -7.13 -10.08 -16.59
N ALA A 452 -8.06 -10.98 -16.94
CA ALA A 452 -8.79 -10.92 -18.21
C ALA A 452 -9.68 -9.67 -18.29
N GLN A 453 -10.42 -9.32 -17.23
CA GLN A 453 -11.25 -8.11 -17.15
C GLN A 453 -10.42 -6.83 -17.33
N ARG A 454 -9.20 -6.78 -16.77
CA ARG A 454 -8.31 -5.62 -16.91
C ARG A 454 -7.75 -5.44 -18.32
N GLY A 455 -7.68 -6.51 -19.11
CA GLY A 455 -7.20 -6.48 -20.49
C GLY A 455 -5.77 -5.95 -20.66
N GLN A 456 -4.95 -5.97 -19.61
CA GLN A 456 -3.58 -5.47 -19.66
C GLN A 456 -2.61 -6.52 -20.23
N PRO A 457 -1.49 -6.11 -20.84
CA PRO A 457 -0.47 -7.05 -21.33
C PRO A 457 0.07 -7.95 -20.22
N PHE A 458 0.22 -9.24 -20.53
CA PHE A 458 0.91 -10.21 -19.67
C PHE A 458 2.42 -9.96 -19.61
N ARG A 459 3.08 -10.47 -18.57
CA ARG A 459 4.51 -10.28 -18.35
C ARG A 459 5.31 -10.96 -19.45
N LYS A 460 6.35 -10.28 -19.94
CA LYS A 460 7.25 -10.78 -20.98
C LYS A 460 8.57 -11.24 -20.36
N ASN A 461 8.57 -12.41 -19.73
CA ASN A 461 9.77 -12.98 -19.13
C ASN A 461 10.26 -14.18 -19.96
N LEU A 462 11.44 -14.03 -20.57
CA LEU A 462 12.03 -15.12 -21.37
C LEU A 462 12.28 -16.38 -20.55
N PHE A 463 12.68 -16.27 -19.29
CA PHE A 463 13.13 -17.40 -18.47
C PHE A 463 12.03 -17.99 -17.59
N GLU A 464 10.77 -17.68 -17.90
CA GLU A 464 9.59 -18.25 -17.24
C GLU A 464 8.58 -18.69 -18.29
N ARG A 465 7.82 -19.74 -17.98
CA ARG A 465 6.73 -20.17 -18.85
C ARG A 465 5.63 -19.11 -18.87
N SER A 466 5.23 -18.68 -20.07
CA SER A 466 4.05 -17.85 -20.28
C SER A 466 2.79 -18.58 -19.82
N LEU A 467 1.95 -17.89 -19.05
CA LEU A 467 0.66 -18.41 -18.57
C LEU A 467 -0.55 -17.78 -19.26
N GLU A 468 -0.35 -16.91 -20.25
CA GLU A 468 -1.43 -16.12 -20.84
C GLU A 468 -2.61 -16.99 -21.34
N GLU A 469 -2.34 -18.02 -22.14
CA GLU A 469 -3.39 -18.90 -22.68
C GLU A 469 -4.14 -19.64 -21.57
N GLU A 470 -3.41 -20.10 -20.54
CA GLU A 470 -3.99 -20.80 -19.39
C GLU A 470 -4.86 -19.87 -18.55
N ILE A 471 -4.39 -18.65 -18.31
CA ILE A 471 -5.12 -17.63 -17.56
C ILE A 471 -6.39 -17.23 -18.30
N ARG A 472 -6.32 -17.03 -19.62
CA ARG A 472 -7.51 -16.72 -20.43
C ARG A 472 -8.53 -17.85 -20.38
N ALA A 473 -8.09 -19.11 -20.53
CA ALA A 473 -8.96 -20.27 -20.43
C ALA A 473 -9.62 -20.39 -19.04
N ALA A 474 -8.85 -20.18 -17.96
CA ALA A 474 -9.39 -20.22 -16.60
C ALA A 474 -10.37 -19.07 -16.31
N ALA A 475 -10.13 -17.87 -16.88
CA ALA A 475 -11.05 -16.76 -16.81
C ALA A 475 -12.38 -17.06 -17.52
N GLU A 476 -12.31 -17.65 -18.72
CA GLU A 476 -13.48 -18.11 -19.47
C GLU A 476 -14.26 -19.20 -18.72
N GLU A 477 -13.57 -20.17 -18.12
CA GLU A 477 -14.18 -21.23 -17.31
C GLU A 477 -14.86 -20.67 -16.05
N TYR A 478 -14.25 -19.69 -15.39
CA TYR A 478 -14.84 -19.02 -14.22
C TYR A 478 -16.12 -18.26 -14.58
N GLY A 479 -16.13 -17.58 -15.74
CA GLY A 479 -17.33 -17.02 -16.37
C GLY A 479 -18.06 -15.93 -15.60
N LYS A 480 -17.43 -15.32 -14.58
CA LYS A 480 -18.04 -14.29 -13.73
C LYS A 480 -17.10 -13.09 -13.50
N PRO A 481 -17.64 -11.87 -13.36
CA PRO A 481 -16.85 -10.71 -12.96
C PRO A 481 -16.30 -10.86 -11.52
N VAL A 482 -15.19 -10.18 -11.23
CA VAL A 482 -14.56 -10.12 -9.91
C VAL A 482 -14.62 -8.68 -9.40
N GLY A 483 -14.70 -8.47 -8.08
CA GLY A 483 -14.77 -7.12 -7.51
C GLY A 483 -16.14 -6.42 -7.70
N VAL A 484 -17.21 -7.20 -7.90
CA VAL A 484 -18.58 -6.68 -8.06
C VAL A 484 -19.50 -7.05 -6.88
N GLN A 485 -18.95 -7.70 -5.86
CA GLN A 485 -19.66 -8.08 -4.64
C GLN A 485 -19.15 -7.24 -3.47
N SER A 486 -20.07 -6.87 -2.57
CA SER A 486 -19.74 -6.23 -1.30
C SER A 486 -18.67 -7.03 -0.54
N SER A 487 -17.71 -6.33 0.06
CA SER A 487 -16.57 -6.90 0.77
C SER A 487 -16.28 -6.18 2.09
N LEU A 488 -15.68 -6.90 3.05
CA LEU A 488 -15.19 -6.35 4.30
C LEU A 488 -13.77 -6.85 4.55
N LEU A 489 -12.88 -5.92 4.90
CA LEU A 489 -11.50 -6.15 5.33
C LEU A 489 -11.37 -5.57 6.75
N PRO A 490 -11.76 -6.32 7.80
CA PRO A 490 -11.91 -5.77 9.14
C PRO A 490 -10.59 -5.55 9.88
N GLY A 491 -9.47 -6.10 9.41
CA GLY A 491 -8.14 -5.75 9.89
C GLY A 491 -7.64 -4.41 9.35
N LEU A 492 -7.91 -4.11 8.07
CA LEU A 492 -7.62 -2.81 7.44
C LEU A 492 -8.61 -1.73 7.88
N GLY A 493 -9.84 -2.13 8.20
CA GLY A 493 -10.97 -1.23 8.47
C GLY A 493 -11.53 -0.62 7.20
N TYR A 494 -11.83 -1.46 6.21
CA TYR A 494 -12.36 -1.09 4.91
C TYR A 494 -13.57 -1.94 4.54
N ALA A 495 -14.59 -1.31 3.94
CA ALA A 495 -15.79 -2.01 3.48
C ALA A 495 -16.28 -1.46 2.14
N THR A 496 -16.91 -2.33 1.35
CA THR A 496 -17.69 -1.95 0.18
C THR A 496 -19.12 -2.46 0.31
N LEU A 497 -20.06 -1.70 -0.23
CA LEU A 497 -21.42 -2.13 -0.53
C LEU A 497 -21.64 -1.95 -2.03
N GLN A 498 -22.16 -2.96 -2.72
CA GLN A 498 -22.29 -2.99 -4.17
C GLN A 498 -23.62 -3.61 -4.59
N THR A 499 -24.25 -3.03 -5.61
CA THR A 499 -25.43 -3.58 -6.25
C THR A 499 -25.44 -3.29 -7.76
N GLY A 500 -26.44 -3.81 -8.46
CA GLY A 500 -26.65 -3.67 -9.89
C GLY A 500 -26.12 -4.84 -10.70
N ASN A 501 -26.14 -4.67 -12.02
CA ASN A 501 -25.82 -5.71 -13.00
C ASN A 501 -24.73 -5.23 -13.98
N GLU A 502 -24.66 -5.81 -15.18
CA GLU A 502 -23.66 -5.45 -16.19
C GLU A 502 -23.95 -4.10 -16.87
N SER A 503 -25.21 -3.66 -16.89
CA SER A 503 -25.61 -2.36 -17.46
C SER A 503 -25.16 -1.20 -16.57
N ASN A 504 -25.40 -1.31 -15.27
CA ASN A 504 -24.90 -0.36 -14.28
C ASN A 504 -24.65 -1.05 -12.93
N ARG A 505 -23.58 -0.63 -12.25
CA ARG A 505 -23.30 -0.97 -10.86
C ARG A 505 -23.16 0.29 -10.05
N THR A 506 -23.89 0.37 -8.96
CA THR A 506 -23.72 1.42 -7.96
C THR A 506 -23.08 0.81 -6.73
N ALA A 507 -22.07 1.50 -6.21
CA ALA A 507 -21.33 1.05 -5.06
C ALA A 507 -20.89 2.21 -4.18
N LEU A 508 -20.56 1.90 -2.94
CA LEU A 508 -19.78 2.79 -2.08
C LEU A 508 -18.55 2.06 -1.54
N ALA A 509 -17.48 2.82 -1.29
CA ALA A 509 -16.32 2.39 -0.54
C ALA A 509 -16.24 3.23 0.75
N PHE A 510 -16.00 2.55 1.88
CA PHE A 510 -16.03 3.15 3.20
C PHE A 510 -14.78 2.75 3.98
N PHE A 511 -13.93 3.74 4.26
CA PHE A 511 -12.70 3.54 5.02
C PHE A 511 -12.85 4.11 6.42
N TYR A 512 -12.75 3.24 7.42
CA TYR A 512 -12.84 3.58 8.85
C TYR A 512 -11.58 3.22 9.62
N GLY A 513 -10.66 2.45 9.04
CA GLY A 513 -9.48 1.94 9.73
C GLY A 513 -8.24 2.81 9.62
N TYR A 514 -7.11 2.13 9.47
CA TYR A 514 -5.78 2.71 9.55
C TYR A 514 -4.76 1.88 8.78
N TYR A 515 -3.69 2.52 8.34
CA TYR A 515 -2.46 1.92 7.87
C TYR A 515 -1.32 2.90 8.20
N THR A 516 -0.10 2.39 8.38
CA THR A 516 0.98 3.08 9.12
C THR A 516 1.81 4.04 8.29
N ALA A 517 2.11 3.71 7.03
CA ALA A 517 2.95 4.55 6.17
C ALA A 517 2.19 5.05 4.95
N HIS A 518 2.60 6.22 4.44
CA HIS A 518 1.98 6.86 3.29
C HIS A 518 0.47 7.14 3.47
N ALA A 519 0.06 7.33 4.72
CA ALA A 519 -1.33 7.50 5.11
C ALA A 519 -1.82 8.95 5.08
N HIS A 520 -3.12 9.09 4.89
CA HIS A 520 -3.84 10.36 4.97
C HIS A 520 -4.76 10.39 6.20
N TYR A 521 -5.34 11.55 6.49
CA TYR A 521 -6.20 11.77 7.65
C TYR A 521 -7.68 11.65 7.28
N GLU A 522 -8.07 10.43 6.88
CA GLU A 522 -9.28 10.13 6.11
C GLU A 522 -10.26 9.16 6.82
N ARG A 523 -10.40 9.20 8.15
CA ARG A 523 -11.33 8.29 8.84
C ARG A 523 -12.76 8.63 8.47
N LEU A 524 -13.55 7.57 8.29
CA LEU A 524 -14.94 7.60 7.85
C LEU A 524 -15.12 8.25 6.47
N ASN A 525 -14.07 8.23 5.64
CA ASN A 525 -14.11 8.69 4.25
C ASN A 525 -15.04 7.79 3.43
N LEU A 526 -15.86 8.42 2.58
CA LEU A 526 -16.83 7.77 1.70
C LEU A 526 -16.53 8.12 0.26
N GLU A 527 -16.49 7.10 -0.59
CA GLU A 527 -16.61 7.28 -2.03
C GLU A 527 -17.85 6.60 -2.56
N VAL A 528 -18.42 7.19 -3.62
CA VAL A 528 -19.60 6.67 -4.32
C VAL A 528 -19.24 6.46 -5.78
N TYR A 529 -19.62 5.30 -6.31
CA TYR A 529 -19.36 4.87 -7.68
C TYR A 529 -20.68 4.52 -8.36
N SER A 530 -20.84 4.93 -9.61
CA SER A 530 -21.93 4.47 -10.48
C SER A 530 -21.54 4.71 -11.94
N HIS A 531 -22.13 3.94 -12.86
CA HIS A 531 -21.89 4.06 -14.29
C HIS A 531 -20.40 4.01 -14.68
N ASP A 532 -19.62 3.14 -14.01
CA ASP A 532 -18.17 3.02 -14.17
C ASP A 532 -17.35 4.29 -13.86
N HIS A 533 -17.93 5.23 -13.11
CA HIS A 533 -17.27 6.46 -12.65
C HIS A 533 -17.19 6.53 -11.13
N PRO A 534 -16.07 7.05 -10.57
CA PRO A 534 -16.06 7.55 -9.21
C PRO A 534 -16.76 8.91 -9.18
N LEU A 535 -17.96 8.94 -8.62
CA LEU A 535 -18.84 10.12 -8.62
C LEU A 535 -18.67 10.98 -7.37
N LEU A 536 -18.16 10.39 -6.29
CA LEU A 536 -17.67 11.13 -5.13
C LEU A 536 -16.24 10.64 -4.86
N PRO A 537 -15.25 11.03 -5.70
CA PRO A 537 -13.91 10.47 -5.64
C PRO A 537 -13.13 10.99 -4.43
N ASP A 538 -12.04 10.31 -4.09
CA ASP A 538 -10.90 10.90 -3.39
C ASP A 538 -9.78 11.23 -4.39
N PHE A 539 -8.90 12.15 -4.04
CA PHE A 539 -7.83 12.57 -4.93
C PHE A 539 -6.61 11.65 -4.91
N GLY A 540 -6.29 11.00 -3.78
CA GLY A 540 -5.15 10.09 -3.67
C GLY A 540 -3.76 10.74 -3.74
N TYR A 541 -2.84 10.11 -4.47
CA TYR A 541 -1.38 10.37 -4.37
C TYR A 541 -0.97 11.85 -4.59
N PRO A 542 -0.25 12.48 -3.64
CA PRO A 542 0.14 13.88 -3.69
C PRO A 542 1.17 14.17 -4.79
N GLU A 543 1.12 15.35 -5.42
CA GLU A 543 2.09 15.76 -6.45
C GLU A 543 3.53 15.95 -5.96
N THR A 544 3.75 15.91 -4.64
CA THR A 544 5.03 16.14 -3.98
C THR A 544 5.16 15.20 -2.79
N ALA A 545 6.37 14.69 -2.54
CA ALA A 545 6.70 13.93 -1.34
C ALA A 545 7.50 14.76 -0.33
N GLU A 546 7.77 16.04 -0.63
CA GLU A 546 8.65 16.89 0.17
C GLU A 546 7.92 17.39 1.42
N SER A 547 8.43 17.04 2.61
CA SER A 547 7.82 17.42 3.90
C SER A 547 7.89 18.93 4.22
N GLN A 548 8.69 19.66 3.45
CA GLN A 548 8.82 21.12 3.51
C GLN A 548 7.86 21.83 2.53
N ASP A 549 7.14 21.08 1.69
CA ASP A 549 6.09 21.65 0.87
C ASP A 549 4.83 21.87 1.72
N PRO A 550 4.35 23.11 1.88
CA PRO A 550 3.18 23.39 2.70
C PRO A 550 1.91 22.68 2.20
N ARG A 551 1.84 22.34 0.90
CA ARG A 551 0.69 21.65 0.31
C ARG A 551 0.60 20.19 0.76
N ARG A 552 1.73 19.51 1.01
CA ARG A 552 1.76 18.06 1.30
C ARG A 552 0.88 17.70 2.49
N PHE A 553 1.05 18.42 3.59
CA PHE A 553 0.37 18.17 4.86
C PHE A 553 -0.63 19.25 5.25
N GLY A 554 -0.48 20.46 4.70
CA GLY A 554 -1.48 21.52 4.85
C GLY A 554 -2.74 21.29 4.03
N TRP A 555 -2.69 20.43 3.00
CA TRP A 555 -3.81 20.20 2.09
C TRP A 555 -3.91 18.74 1.61
N LEU A 556 -2.93 18.25 0.85
CA LEU A 556 -3.03 17.02 0.02
C LEU A 556 -3.15 15.68 0.79
N ALA A 557 -2.99 15.66 2.11
CA ALA A 557 -3.30 14.52 2.98
C ALA A 557 -4.22 14.88 4.14
N HIS A 558 -4.73 16.11 4.14
CA HIS A 558 -5.51 16.68 5.24
C HIS A 558 -6.95 16.15 5.23
N SER A 559 -7.59 16.05 6.37
CA SER A 559 -9.02 15.67 6.48
C SER A 559 -9.98 16.50 5.63
N ALA A 560 -9.57 17.70 5.19
CA ALA A 560 -10.39 18.61 4.39
C ALA A 560 -10.43 18.26 2.89
N VAL A 561 -9.52 17.40 2.41
CA VAL A 561 -9.54 16.89 1.02
C VAL A 561 -10.26 15.55 0.88
N HIS A 562 -10.84 15.03 1.98
CA HIS A 562 -11.56 13.77 2.01
C HIS A 562 -13.06 14.02 2.25
N ASN A 563 -13.90 13.07 1.88
CA ASN A 563 -15.35 13.15 2.05
C ASN A 563 -15.73 12.72 3.47
N THR A 564 -15.51 13.58 4.47
CA THR A 564 -15.71 13.29 5.90
C THR A 564 -16.09 14.55 6.70
N VAL A 565 -16.22 14.44 8.03
CA VAL A 565 -16.48 15.57 8.93
C VAL A 565 -15.21 15.99 9.66
N GLN A 566 -15.00 17.30 9.76
CA GLN A 566 -14.05 17.91 10.69
C GLN A 566 -14.73 18.44 11.94
N VAL A 567 -14.06 18.28 13.09
CA VAL A 567 -14.48 18.84 14.38
C VAL A 567 -13.51 19.95 14.80
N ASP A 568 -14.06 21.06 15.29
CA ASP A 568 -13.35 22.23 15.81
C ASP A 568 -12.32 22.82 14.84
N ALA A 569 -12.60 22.74 13.54
CA ALA A 569 -11.69 23.17 12.47
C ALA A 569 -10.28 22.57 12.61
N LYS A 570 -10.19 21.29 13.02
CA LYS A 570 -8.93 20.55 13.17
C LYS A 570 -8.83 19.38 12.20
N ARG A 571 -7.60 19.06 11.81
CA ARG A 571 -7.26 17.79 11.18
C ARG A 571 -7.56 16.62 12.12
N GLN A 572 -8.03 15.51 11.57
CA GLN A 572 -8.12 14.26 12.31
C GLN A 572 -6.73 13.78 12.75
N SER A 573 -6.65 13.06 13.86
CA SER A 573 -5.45 12.38 14.36
C SER A 573 -5.31 10.96 13.83
N TRP A 574 -4.16 10.34 14.12
CA TRP A 574 -3.95 8.92 13.86
C TRP A 574 -4.72 8.05 14.85
N GLY A 575 -5.20 6.89 14.38
CA GLY A 575 -5.87 5.87 15.17
C GLY A 575 -6.86 5.05 14.34
N ASP A 576 -7.32 3.95 14.93
CA ASP A 576 -8.24 3.00 14.32
C ASP A 576 -9.70 3.40 14.58
N GLY A 577 -10.56 3.22 13.57
CA GLY A 577 -12.00 3.17 13.78
C GLY A 577 -12.50 1.76 14.07
N GLU A 578 -13.78 1.69 14.38
CA GLU A 578 -14.50 0.49 14.79
C GLU A 578 -15.64 0.23 13.82
N LEU A 579 -15.79 -1.03 13.42
CA LEU A 579 -16.98 -1.47 12.70
C LEU A 579 -18.13 -1.61 13.69
N ILE A 580 -19.25 -0.93 13.42
CA ILE A 580 -20.46 -1.03 14.24
C ILE A 580 -21.40 -2.10 13.67
N CYS A 581 -21.64 -2.08 12.36
CA CYS A 581 -22.39 -3.13 11.66
C CYS A 581 -22.02 -3.20 10.17
N TYR A 582 -22.26 -4.36 9.56
CA TYR A 582 -22.10 -4.59 8.13
C TYR A 582 -23.18 -5.55 7.62
N HIS A 583 -24.06 -5.04 6.77
CA HIS A 583 -25.21 -5.73 6.18
C HIS A 583 -25.12 -5.60 4.65
N PRO A 584 -24.37 -6.49 3.97
CA PRO A 584 -24.03 -6.34 2.56
C PRO A 584 -25.09 -6.86 1.57
N ASP A 585 -26.16 -7.46 2.06
CA ASP A 585 -27.11 -8.21 1.25
C ASP A 585 -28.46 -7.52 1.12
N GLY A 586 -29.22 -7.91 0.10
CA GLY A 586 -30.59 -7.46 -0.14
C GLY A 586 -30.67 -6.09 -0.81
N TRP A 587 -31.90 -5.66 -1.11
CA TRP A 587 -32.21 -4.42 -1.83
C TRP A 587 -31.87 -3.14 -1.05
N ALA A 588 -31.69 -3.25 0.25
CA ALA A 588 -31.10 -2.20 1.07
C ALA A 588 -29.95 -2.81 1.88
N GLN A 589 -28.78 -2.19 1.78
CA GLN A 589 -27.55 -2.60 2.43
C GLN A 589 -27.11 -1.51 3.40
N MET A 590 -26.28 -1.85 4.40
CA MET A 590 -25.82 -0.89 5.41
C MET A 590 -24.40 -1.19 5.89
N VAL A 591 -23.62 -0.12 6.07
CA VAL A 591 -22.36 -0.14 6.83
C VAL A 591 -22.34 1.03 7.80
N GLU A 592 -21.88 0.79 9.03
CA GLU A 592 -21.70 1.83 10.04
C GLU A 592 -20.33 1.67 10.68
N GLY A 593 -19.59 2.78 10.79
CA GLY A 593 -18.29 2.86 11.46
C GLY A 593 -18.21 4.03 12.43
N ARG A 594 -17.42 3.87 13.49
CA ARG A 594 -17.17 4.87 14.54
C ARG A 594 -15.67 5.13 14.66
N ALA A 595 -15.23 6.38 14.82
CA ALA A 595 -13.80 6.71 14.86
C ALA A 595 -13.48 7.79 15.90
N MET A 596 -13.67 7.48 17.19
CA MET A 596 -13.38 8.41 18.29
C MET A 596 -11.91 8.86 18.32
N SER A 597 -11.00 7.99 17.87
CA SER A 597 -9.56 8.29 17.78
C SER A 597 -9.21 9.38 16.77
N ALA A 598 -10.15 9.80 15.91
CA ALA A 598 -9.94 10.90 14.97
C ALA A 598 -9.74 12.24 15.71
N TYR A 599 -10.28 12.40 16.92
CA TYR A 599 -10.19 13.64 17.69
C TYR A 599 -9.96 13.36 19.19
N PRO A 600 -8.78 12.83 19.57
CA PRO A 600 -8.50 12.43 20.94
C PRO A 600 -8.42 13.60 21.93
N ASP A 601 -8.16 14.81 21.42
CA ASP A 601 -8.04 16.05 22.21
C ASP A 601 -9.33 16.89 22.22
N VAL A 602 -10.43 16.35 21.71
CA VAL A 602 -11.76 16.99 21.73
C VAL A 602 -12.68 16.15 22.62
N GLU A 603 -13.48 16.80 23.47
CA GLU A 603 -14.51 16.12 24.22
C GLU A 603 -15.64 15.70 23.27
N LEU A 604 -15.61 14.42 22.87
CA LEU A 604 -16.61 13.79 22.02
C LEU A 604 -17.29 12.63 22.75
N ASN A 605 -18.61 12.58 22.65
CA ASN A 605 -19.42 11.44 23.05
C ASN A 605 -19.62 10.45 21.89
N ASP A 606 -19.64 10.96 20.64
CA ASP A 606 -19.81 10.15 19.45
C ASP A 606 -19.23 10.80 18.19
N PHE A 607 -18.70 9.99 17.29
CA PHE A 607 -18.21 10.38 15.96
C PHE A 607 -18.30 9.16 15.03
N ARG A 608 -19.40 9.09 14.28
CA ARG A 608 -19.74 7.91 13.48
C ARG A 608 -20.45 8.27 12.19
N ARG A 609 -20.42 7.32 11.25
CA ARG A 609 -21.08 7.43 9.96
C ARG A 609 -21.80 6.13 9.62
N ALA A 610 -23.06 6.26 9.20
CA ALA A 610 -23.86 5.18 8.66
C ALA A 610 -24.20 5.48 7.20
N CYS A 611 -23.87 4.53 6.32
CA CYS A 611 -24.16 4.62 4.90
C CYS A 611 -25.08 3.46 4.50
N LEU A 612 -26.19 3.78 3.81
CA LEU A 612 -27.11 2.81 3.26
C LEU A 612 -27.11 2.90 1.74
N LEU A 613 -26.94 1.76 1.07
CA LEU A 613 -27.09 1.63 -0.38
C LEU A 613 -28.46 1.02 -0.67
N VAL A 614 -29.33 1.74 -1.38
CA VAL A 614 -30.73 1.35 -1.59
C VAL A 614 -31.04 1.23 -3.08
N GLU A 615 -31.38 0.01 -3.50
CA GLU A 615 -31.81 -0.32 -4.87
C GLU A 615 -33.20 0.24 -5.13
N VAL A 616 -33.34 1.09 -6.14
CA VAL A 616 -34.62 1.52 -6.69
C VAL A 616 -35.16 0.46 -7.65
N ASP A 617 -34.30 -0.01 -8.54
CA ASP A 617 -34.54 -1.07 -9.52
C ASP A 617 -33.21 -1.78 -9.88
N GLU A 618 -33.20 -2.63 -10.92
CA GLU A 618 -32.04 -3.45 -11.29
C GLU A 618 -30.81 -2.66 -11.73
N ASP A 619 -30.98 -1.41 -12.17
CA ASP A 619 -29.91 -0.56 -12.72
C ASP A 619 -29.69 0.72 -11.91
N THR A 620 -30.56 1.01 -10.93
CA THR A 620 -30.54 2.29 -10.21
C THR A 620 -30.54 2.10 -8.71
N ALA A 621 -29.60 2.77 -8.03
CA ALA A 621 -29.55 2.85 -6.58
C ALA A 621 -29.11 4.24 -6.13
N TYR A 622 -29.44 4.59 -4.88
CA TYR A 622 -28.98 5.80 -4.21
C TYR A 622 -28.28 5.46 -2.91
N VAL A 623 -27.49 6.41 -2.37
CA VAL A 623 -26.84 6.27 -1.07
C VAL A 623 -27.45 7.27 -0.08
N ALA A 624 -27.96 6.77 1.05
CA ALA A 624 -28.31 7.61 2.19
C ALA A 624 -27.14 7.63 3.19
N ASP A 625 -26.64 8.82 3.49
CA ASP A 625 -25.51 9.09 4.37
C ASP A 625 -25.99 9.82 5.64
N PHE A 626 -25.69 9.24 6.81
CA PHE A 626 -25.95 9.81 8.12
C PHE A 626 -24.63 9.92 8.88
N PHE A 627 -24.10 11.14 8.99
CA PHE A 627 -22.90 11.41 9.77
C PHE A 627 -23.29 12.07 11.10
N HIS A 628 -23.05 11.36 12.20
CA HIS A 628 -23.41 11.80 13.55
C HIS A 628 -22.17 12.21 14.35
N VAL A 629 -22.25 13.38 14.98
CA VAL A 629 -21.24 13.90 15.90
C VAL A 629 -21.92 14.48 17.13
N ASP A 630 -21.46 14.07 18.32
CA ASP A 630 -21.89 14.60 19.61
C ASP A 630 -20.66 15.05 20.42
N GLY A 631 -20.59 16.33 20.72
CA GLY A 631 -19.44 16.99 21.35
C GLY A 631 -18.83 18.08 20.46
N GLY A 632 -17.70 18.66 20.87
CA GLY A 632 -17.07 19.77 20.13
C GLY A 632 -17.91 21.06 20.06
N GLN A 633 -17.41 22.05 19.33
CA GLN A 633 -18.00 23.38 19.17
C GLN A 633 -18.27 23.77 17.71
N GLN A 634 -17.61 23.10 16.76
CA GLN A 634 -17.84 23.31 15.33
C GLN A 634 -17.77 21.98 14.58
N HIS A 635 -18.79 21.70 13.76
CA HIS A 635 -18.83 20.55 12.87
C HIS A 635 -18.89 21.02 11.42
N ASP A 636 -17.92 20.59 10.62
CA ASP A 636 -17.85 20.85 9.19
C ASP A 636 -17.94 19.53 8.43
N TRP A 637 -19.07 19.26 7.78
CA TRP A 637 -19.19 18.16 6.83
C TRP A 637 -18.67 18.63 5.48
N LEU A 638 -17.60 17.98 4.99
CA LEU A 638 -16.92 18.34 3.74
C LEU A 638 -17.07 17.22 2.72
N VAL A 639 -17.49 17.60 1.52
CA VAL A 639 -17.45 16.72 0.35
C VAL A 639 -17.05 17.50 -0.89
N HIS A 640 -16.52 16.79 -1.88
CA HIS A 640 -16.37 17.32 -3.22
C HIS A 640 -16.92 16.31 -4.24
N GLY A 641 -17.59 16.83 -5.25
CA GLY A 641 -18.06 16.01 -6.36
C GLY A 641 -16.90 15.56 -7.27
N PRO A 642 -17.24 14.89 -8.37
CA PRO A 642 -16.26 14.53 -9.36
C PRO A 642 -15.81 15.78 -10.17
N PRO A 643 -14.75 15.66 -10.97
CA PRO A 643 -14.40 16.64 -12.00
C PRO A 643 -15.59 16.92 -12.89
N GLY A 644 -16.10 18.16 -12.86
CA GLY A 644 -17.41 18.44 -13.42
C GLY A 644 -17.86 19.89 -13.32
N GLU A 645 -18.89 20.19 -14.11
CA GLU A 645 -19.70 21.40 -13.94
C GLU A 645 -20.50 21.28 -12.65
N PHE A 646 -20.37 22.28 -11.77
CA PHE A 646 -21.15 22.37 -10.55
C PHE A 646 -22.41 23.21 -10.76
N SER A 647 -23.55 22.71 -10.29
CA SER A 647 -24.81 23.43 -10.22
C SER A 647 -25.26 23.57 -8.77
N GLU A 648 -25.63 24.80 -8.42
CA GLU A 648 -26.22 25.15 -7.12
C GLU A 648 -27.57 24.47 -6.85
N GLY A 649 -28.21 23.93 -7.88
CA GLY A 649 -29.47 23.20 -7.79
C GLY A 649 -30.59 24.07 -7.21
N THR A 650 -30.96 23.80 -5.95
CA THR A 650 -31.98 24.59 -5.23
C THR A 650 -31.40 25.44 -4.11
N VAL A 651 -30.08 25.42 -3.89
CA VAL A 651 -29.43 26.24 -2.87
C VAL A 651 -29.20 27.64 -3.42
N ASP A 652 -29.69 28.65 -2.68
CA ASP A 652 -29.54 30.05 -3.06
C ASP A 652 -28.21 30.60 -2.52
N PHE A 653 -27.11 30.30 -3.22
CA PHE A 653 -25.78 30.77 -2.83
C PHE A 653 -25.60 32.28 -3.06
N SER A 654 -24.80 32.92 -2.22
CA SER A 654 -24.26 34.24 -2.52
C SER A 654 -23.39 34.21 -3.77
N GLU A 655 -23.17 35.39 -4.36
CA GLU A 655 -22.09 35.58 -5.34
C GLU A 655 -20.74 35.12 -4.75
N PRO A 656 -19.83 34.58 -5.57
CA PRO A 656 -18.52 34.13 -5.11
C PRO A 656 -17.69 35.28 -4.51
N ARG A 657 -17.28 35.13 -3.25
CA ARG A 657 -16.26 35.99 -2.64
C ARG A 657 -14.87 35.53 -3.11
N THR A 658 -14.27 36.32 -3.98
CA THR A 658 -12.92 36.06 -4.54
C THR A 658 -11.79 36.55 -3.64
N GLU A 659 -12.06 37.43 -2.67
CA GLU A 659 -11.08 37.89 -1.68
C GLU A 659 -10.97 36.90 -0.52
N GLY A 660 -9.75 36.52 -0.15
CA GLY A 660 -9.50 35.61 0.96
C GLY A 660 -9.95 34.16 0.68
N THR A 661 -10.25 33.42 1.74
CA THR A 661 -10.51 31.97 1.71
C THR A 661 -11.66 31.61 2.66
N LEU A 662 -12.01 30.33 2.81
CA LEU A 662 -12.98 29.86 3.79
C LEU A 662 -12.54 30.19 5.23
N ALA A 663 -11.22 30.30 5.46
CA ALA A 663 -10.66 30.73 6.74
C ALA A 663 -11.02 32.18 7.12
N GLY A 664 -11.29 33.04 6.13
CA GLY A 664 -11.62 34.45 6.36
C GLY A 664 -11.43 35.31 5.10
N ALA A 665 -12.03 36.51 5.10
CA ALA A 665 -11.87 37.49 4.02
C ALA A 665 -10.45 38.06 3.92
N ASP A 666 -9.72 38.04 5.02
CA ASP A 666 -8.37 38.56 5.18
C ASP A 666 -7.28 37.47 5.15
N VAL A 667 -7.65 36.19 5.00
CA VAL A 667 -6.71 35.06 4.94
C VAL A 667 -6.38 34.71 3.48
N PRO A 668 -5.16 34.99 2.98
CA PRO A 668 -4.77 34.66 1.61
C PRO A 668 -4.66 33.15 1.38
N TYR A 669 -4.84 32.74 0.12
CA TYR A 669 -4.68 31.34 -0.30
C TYR A 669 -3.32 30.75 0.13
N GLY A 670 -3.37 29.60 0.79
CA GLY A 670 -2.18 28.86 1.25
C GLY A 670 -1.43 29.49 2.43
N ARG A 671 -1.89 30.63 2.98
CA ARG A 671 -1.28 31.24 4.16
C ARG A 671 -1.87 30.63 5.43
N PHE A 672 -1.04 29.95 6.20
CA PHE A 672 -1.43 29.44 7.52
C PHE A 672 -1.83 30.58 8.46
N TYR A 673 -2.89 30.37 9.23
CA TYR A 673 -3.52 31.39 10.09
C TYR A 673 -3.84 30.86 11.51
N ASP A 674 -3.80 29.53 11.67
CA ASP A 674 -4.29 28.79 12.84
C ASP A 674 -3.18 27.93 13.49
N ASP A 675 -1.92 28.20 13.15
CA ASP A 675 -0.74 27.61 13.80
C ASP A 675 0.35 28.69 13.95
N GLU A 676 0.59 29.13 15.18
CA GLU A 676 1.56 30.19 15.51
C GLU A 676 2.96 29.94 14.92
N LYS A 677 3.39 28.68 14.81
CA LYS A 677 4.72 28.33 14.29
C LYS A 677 4.77 28.44 12.77
N LEU A 678 3.65 28.23 12.09
CA LEU A 678 3.56 28.20 10.63
C LEU A 678 3.03 29.51 10.02
N ILE A 679 2.37 30.37 10.80
CA ILE A 679 1.89 31.70 10.36
C ILE A 679 3.01 32.55 9.74
N GLU A 680 4.21 32.56 10.33
CA GLU A 680 5.35 33.31 9.78
C GLU A 680 6.08 32.52 8.67
N GLY A 681 6.10 31.19 8.75
CA GLY A 681 6.66 30.26 7.75
C GLY A 681 8.12 30.56 7.38
N LYS A 682 9.08 30.05 8.15
CA LYS A 682 10.52 30.22 7.83
C LYS A 682 10.96 29.20 6.77
N ALA A 683 11.94 29.56 5.94
CA ALA A 683 12.55 28.61 5.01
C ALA A 683 13.07 27.37 5.78
N GLY A 684 12.75 26.17 5.28
CA GLY A 684 13.09 24.90 5.94
C GLY A 684 12.08 24.42 7.00
N SER A 685 10.93 25.08 7.16
CA SER A 685 9.85 24.59 8.03
C SER A 685 9.29 23.25 7.54
N TYR A 686 8.93 22.37 8.47
CA TYR A 686 8.29 21.09 8.19
C TYR A 686 6.79 21.16 8.54
N TYR A 687 5.94 20.61 7.68
CA TYR A 687 4.49 20.77 7.78
C TYR A 687 3.75 19.52 8.27
N TYR A 688 4.43 18.38 8.45
CA TYR A 688 3.80 17.11 8.85
C TYR A 688 3.06 17.16 10.19
N GLY A 689 3.42 18.10 11.07
CA GLY A 689 2.79 18.29 12.38
C GLY A 689 1.62 19.28 12.40
N TYR A 690 1.25 19.87 11.26
CA TYR A 690 0.15 20.83 11.20
C TYR A 690 -1.18 20.16 11.60
N MET A 691 -1.96 20.80 12.48
CA MET A 691 -3.24 20.29 13.03
C MET A 691 -4.43 21.21 12.75
N GLY A 692 -4.22 22.33 12.06
CA GLY A 692 -5.26 23.32 11.78
C GLY A 692 -6.34 22.82 10.81
N SER A 693 -7.04 23.77 10.21
CA SER A 693 -8.28 23.54 9.47
C SER A 693 -8.08 23.13 8.01
N ALA A 694 -7.01 23.64 7.39
CA ALA A 694 -6.82 23.71 5.94
C ALA A 694 -7.80 24.63 5.17
N TYR A 695 -8.59 25.47 5.83
CA TYR A 695 -9.56 26.36 5.17
C TYR A 695 -8.93 27.48 4.34
N GLN A 696 -7.63 27.75 4.51
CA GLN A 696 -6.83 28.63 3.66
C GLN A 696 -6.62 28.08 2.24
N TRP A 697 -7.00 26.83 1.96
CA TRP A 697 -6.88 26.22 0.63
C TRP A 697 -8.21 26.20 -0.15
N LEU A 698 -9.30 26.67 0.47
CA LEU A 698 -10.63 26.78 -0.13
C LEU A 698 -10.94 28.25 -0.41
N PHE A 699 -11.17 28.62 -1.66
CA PHE A 699 -11.36 30.00 -2.12
C PHE A 699 -12.62 30.13 -2.99
N ASN A 700 -12.90 31.32 -3.53
CA ASN A 700 -14.15 31.63 -4.26
C ASN A 700 -15.40 31.25 -3.43
N VAL A 701 -15.42 31.71 -2.18
CA VAL A 701 -16.38 31.26 -1.18
C VAL A 701 -17.77 31.82 -1.47
N GLN A 702 -18.72 30.93 -1.69
CA GLN A 702 -20.14 31.22 -1.73
C GLN A 702 -20.79 30.71 -0.44
N GLN A 703 -21.82 31.40 0.05
CA GLN A 703 -22.46 31.06 1.31
C GLN A 703 -23.99 31.09 1.16
N ALA A 704 -24.68 30.14 1.80
CA ALA A 704 -26.13 30.16 1.97
C ALA A 704 -26.51 29.67 3.38
N GLN A 705 -27.74 29.96 3.79
CA GLN A 705 -28.36 29.32 4.94
C GLN A 705 -29.11 28.07 4.48
N LEU A 706 -28.99 26.99 5.23
CA LEU A 706 -29.63 25.73 4.94
C LEU A 706 -30.57 25.36 6.09
N ASP A 707 -31.86 25.57 5.83
CA ASP A 707 -32.98 25.23 6.72
C ASP A 707 -34.03 24.49 5.89
N GLY A 708 -34.04 23.15 6.03
CA GLY A 708 -34.83 22.22 5.23
C GLY A 708 -34.11 21.64 4.01
N PRO A 709 -34.83 20.87 3.17
CA PRO A 709 -34.26 20.14 2.06
C PRO A 709 -33.80 21.10 0.95
N ARG A 710 -32.57 20.90 0.47
CA ARG A 710 -32.03 21.51 -0.75
C ARG A 710 -31.22 20.48 -1.51
N ALA A 711 -30.79 20.80 -2.72
CA ALA A 711 -29.87 19.95 -3.46
C ALA A 711 -28.86 20.77 -4.26
N VAL A 712 -27.68 20.18 -4.42
CA VAL A 712 -26.61 20.61 -5.31
C VAL A 712 -26.23 19.44 -6.23
N ARG A 713 -25.56 19.71 -7.34
CA ARG A 713 -25.25 18.68 -8.33
C ARG A 713 -23.91 18.95 -9.01
N TRP A 714 -23.22 17.86 -9.35
CA TRP A 714 -22.06 17.87 -10.23
C TRP A 714 -22.32 17.01 -11.46
N ASP A 715 -22.02 17.56 -12.63
CA ASP A 715 -22.10 16.91 -13.93
C ASP A 715 -20.70 16.63 -14.46
N LEU A 716 -20.39 15.37 -14.75
CA LEU A 716 -19.09 14.99 -15.28
C LEU A 716 -18.82 15.68 -16.63
N ASP A 717 -17.74 16.47 -16.73
CA ASP A 717 -17.40 17.28 -17.90
C ASP A 717 -15.99 17.01 -18.45
N ARG A 718 -15.55 15.75 -18.31
CA ARG A 718 -14.20 15.32 -18.67
C ARG A 718 -13.95 15.33 -20.18
N ALA A 719 -12.73 15.72 -20.59
CA ALA A 719 -12.25 15.59 -21.96
C ALA A 719 -12.10 14.11 -22.39
N PRO A 720 -12.84 13.64 -23.41
CA PRO A 720 -12.74 12.26 -23.90
C PRO A 720 -11.34 11.90 -24.42
N GLU A 721 -10.58 12.87 -24.93
CA GLU A 721 -9.24 12.64 -25.46
C GLU A 721 -8.23 12.25 -24.37
N LEU A 722 -8.40 12.78 -23.15
CA LEU A 722 -7.53 12.46 -22.02
C LEU A 722 -7.85 11.09 -21.44
N TYR A 723 -9.11 10.64 -21.55
CA TYR A 723 -9.59 9.41 -20.91
C TYR A 723 -10.63 8.67 -21.77
N PRO A 724 -10.20 8.09 -22.89
CA PRO A 724 -11.08 7.66 -23.98
C PRO A 724 -11.95 6.44 -23.67
N PHE A 725 -11.71 5.77 -22.55
CA PHE A 725 -12.39 4.51 -22.20
C PHE A 725 -13.57 4.68 -21.24
N LYS A 726 -13.93 5.92 -20.88
CA LYS A 726 -15.05 6.21 -19.99
C LYS A 726 -15.84 7.42 -20.49
N PRO A 727 -16.95 7.23 -21.25
CA PRO A 727 -17.79 8.35 -21.69
C PRO A 727 -18.36 9.08 -20.45
N THR A 728 -18.25 10.40 -20.42
CA THR A 728 -18.60 11.23 -19.25
C THR A 728 -19.85 12.08 -19.43
N ALA A 729 -20.20 12.41 -20.69
CA ALA A 729 -21.36 13.26 -20.96
C ALA A 729 -22.66 12.62 -20.45
N GLY A 730 -23.41 13.37 -19.65
CA GLY A 730 -24.70 12.96 -19.11
C GLY A 730 -24.63 12.22 -17.77
N PHE A 731 -23.44 11.92 -17.24
CA PHE A 731 -23.31 11.28 -15.93
C PHE A 731 -23.00 12.29 -14.84
N GLY A 732 -23.39 11.99 -13.60
CA GLY A 732 -23.04 12.84 -12.47
C GLY A 732 -23.71 12.38 -11.18
N ILE A 733 -23.63 13.25 -10.17
CA ILE A 733 -24.20 13.00 -8.85
C ILE A 733 -24.92 14.23 -8.32
N LYS A 734 -26.11 14.01 -7.78
CA LYS A 734 -26.89 15.02 -7.06
C LYS A 734 -26.87 14.70 -5.58
N ALA A 735 -26.52 15.68 -4.75
CA ALA A 735 -26.56 15.55 -3.30
C ALA A 735 -27.77 16.33 -2.77
N HIS A 736 -28.74 15.61 -2.20
CA HIS A 736 -29.89 16.20 -1.49
C HIS A 736 -29.47 16.43 -0.04
N LEU A 737 -29.36 17.69 0.36
CA LEU A 737 -28.89 18.15 1.66
C LEU A 737 -30.10 18.43 2.57
N LEU A 738 -30.18 17.73 3.70
CA LEU A 738 -31.24 17.91 4.69
C LEU A 738 -30.63 18.69 5.86
N GLY A 739 -30.62 20.02 5.75
CA GLY A 739 -30.04 20.87 6.78
C GLY A 739 -31.05 21.30 7.84
N ASP A 740 -30.53 21.49 9.05
CA ASP A 740 -31.24 22.01 10.22
C ASP A 740 -30.42 23.14 10.85
N ALA A 741 -30.81 24.38 10.55
CA ALA A 741 -30.12 25.61 10.98
C ALA A 741 -28.60 25.60 10.69
N GLU A 742 -28.22 25.23 9.46
CA GLU A 742 -26.82 25.12 9.04
C GLU A 742 -26.40 26.29 8.16
N THR A 743 -25.11 26.60 8.14
CA THR A 743 -24.53 27.40 7.07
C THR A 743 -23.87 26.46 6.05
N VAL A 744 -24.22 26.62 4.78
CA VAL A 744 -23.58 25.86 3.69
C VAL A 744 -22.68 26.78 2.87
N PHE A 745 -21.50 26.27 2.53
CA PHE A 745 -20.55 26.93 1.66
C PHE A 745 -20.32 26.11 0.40
N ALA A 746 -20.23 26.80 -0.74
CA ALA A 746 -19.59 26.25 -1.93
C ALA A 746 -18.25 26.95 -2.12
N CYS A 747 -17.18 26.19 -2.32
CA CYS A 747 -15.83 26.72 -2.44
C CYS A 747 -15.07 26.01 -3.55
N ASP A 748 -14.11 26.69 -4.17
CA ASP A 748 -13.15 26.06 -5.06
C ASP A 748 -11.92 25.63 -4.26
N GLY A 749 -11.39 24.45 -4.57
CA GLY A 749 -10.11 23.95 -4.07
C GLY A 749 -9.28 23.40 -5.21
N ILE A 750 -7.96 23.43 -5.08
CA ILE A 750 -7.06 22.87 -6.10
C ILE A 750 -6.79 21.41 -5.73
N PRO A 751 -7.10 20.41 -6.58
CA PRO A 751 -6.73 19.01 -6.35
C PRO A 751 -5.20 18.84 -6.54
N GLN A 752 -4.70 17.67 -6.94
CA GLN A 752 -3.33 17.59 -7.43
C GLN A 752 -3.20 18.28 -8.80
N ARG A 753 -2.14 19.06 -8.94
CA ARG A 753 -1.64 19.65 -10.18
C ARG A 753 -0.99 18.56 -11.01
N ARG A 754 -1.78 17.99 -11.91
CA ARG A 754 -1.32 17.12 -12.99
C ARG A 754 -1.76 17.71 -14.33
N PRO A 755 -1.01 17.51 -15.44
CA PRO A 755 -1.35 18.09 -16.74
C PRO A 755 -2.76 17.75 -17.26
N ASP A 756 -3.33 16.65 -16.77
CA ASP A 756 -4.59 16.03 -17.17
C ASP A 756 -5.72 16.17 -16.12
N PHE A 757 -5.51 17.01 -15.10
CA PHE A 757 -6.46 17.26 -14.00
C PHE A 757 -7.09 18.65 -14.15
N PRO A 758 -8.33 18.85 -13.68
CA PRO A 758 -8.92 20.19 -13.68
C PRO A 758 -8.16 21.11 -12.71
N ASP A 759 -8.13 22.41 -13.03
CA ASP A 759 -7.47 23.43 -12.20
C ASP A 759 -8.09 23.53 -10.79
N THR A 760 -9.40 23.28 -10.69
CA THR A 760 -10.15 23.34 -9.43
C THR A 760 -11.25 22.28 -9.37
N HIS A 761 -11.68 21.95 -8.16
CA HIS A 761 -12.90 21.23 -7.85
C HIS A 761 -13.82 22.09 -6.98
N LYS A 762 -15.14 21.80 -7.02
CA LYS A 762 -16.11 22.44 -6.14
C LYS A 762 -16.37 21.59 -4.89
N TRP A 763 -16.11 22.17 -3.73
CA TRP A 763 -16.46 21.64 -2.40
C TRP A 763 -17.81 22.14 -1.95
N ILE A 764 -18.47 21.29 -1.16
CA ILE A 764 -19.58 21.68 -0.30
C ILE A 764 -19.15 21.48 1.14
N VAL A 765 -19.30 22.52 1.94
CA VAL A 765 -19.04 22.50 3.39
C VAL A 765 -20.33 22.85 4.11
N ARG A 766 -20.89 21.93 4.90
CA ARG A 766 -22.02 22.20 5.79
C ARG A 766 -21.49 22.41 7.20
N ARG A 767 -21.70 23.61 7.75
CA ARG A 767 -21.18 24.02 9.06
C ARG A 767 -22.31 24.18 10.06
N ARG A 768 -22.11 23.58 11.24
CA ARG A 768 -22.79 23.93 12.49
C ARG A 768 -21.76 24.39 13.51
N ALA A 769 -22.10 25.40 14.30
CA ALA A 769 -21.25 25.90 15.37
C ALA A 769 -22.11 26.32 16.57
N GLY A 770 -21.62 26.08 17.78
CA GLY A 770 -22.30 26.39 19.03
C GLY A 770 -21.72 25.62 20.20
N ASP A 771 -22.24 25.85 21.40
CA ASP A 771 -21.89 25.08 22.60
C ASP A 771 -22.69 23.77 22.66
N ASP A 772 -22.14 22.71 23.25
CA ASP A 772 -22.78 21.38 23.43
C ASP A 772 -23.41 20.82 22.13
N LEU A 773 -22.63 20.86 21.04
CA LEU A 773 -23.14 20.60 19.70
C LEU A 773 -23.43 19.11 19.48
N ARG A 774 -24.63 18.82 18.98
CA ARG A 774 -25.01 17.52 18.43
C ARG A 774 -25.52 17.71 17.01
N SER A 775 -24.87 17.06 16.05
CA SER A 775 -25.20 17.15 14.63
C SER A 775 -25.42 15.77 14.05
N THR A 776 -26.49 15.62 13.26
CA THR A 776 -26.64 14.49 12.33
C THR A 776 -26.80 15.05 10.93
N PHE A 777 -25.73 15.04 10.15
CA PHE A 777 -25.76 15.46 8.75
C PHE A 777 -26.39 14.33 7.93
N ALA A 778 -27.65 14.51 7.51
CA ALA A 778 -28.32 13.61 6.59
C ALA A 778 -28.17 14.11 5.15
N THR A 779 -27.73 13.23 4.25
CA THR A 779 -27.57 13.51 2.81
C THR A 779 -28.02 12.31 2.00
N VAL A 780 -28.74 12.53 0.90
CA VAL A 780 -29.00 11.48 -0.11
C VAL A 780 -28.19 11.78 -1.36
N PHE A 781 -27.28 10.88 -1.70
CA PHE A 781 -26.50 10.93 -2.93
C PHE A 781 -27.20 10.11 -4.01
N GLU A 782 -27.48 10.79 -5.12
CA GLU A 782 -28.19 10.25 -6.26
C GLU A 782 -27.28 10.29 -7.50
N PRO A 783 -26.61 9.18 -7.82
CA PRO A 783 -26.03 8.98 -9.13
C PRO A 783 -27.09 9.08 -10.23
N PHE A 784 -26.73 9.67 -11.38
CA PHE A 784 -27.62 9.72 -12.53
C PHE A 784 -26.87 9.56 -13.85
N GLU A 785 -27.62 9.21 -14.89
CA GLU A 785 -27.21 9.21 -16.28
C GLU A 785 -28.09 10.11 -17.15
N GLN A 786 -27.67 10.37 -18.39
CA GLN A 786 -28.41 11.17 -19.38
C GLN A 786 -28.86 12.56 -18.86
N SER A 787 -28.07 13.14 -17.95
CA SER A 787 -28.33 14.39 -17.26
C SER A 787 -29.64 14.42 -16.44
N THR A 788 -30.24 13.26 -16.15
CA THR A 788 -31.60 13.16 -15.59
C THR A 788 -31.62 12.40 -14.26
N PRO A 789 -31.68 13.12 -13.12
CA PRO A 789 -31.98 12.54 -11.81
C PRO A 789 -33.39 11.95 -11.78
N ILE A 790 -33.57 10.82 -11.11
CA ILE A 790 -34.85 10.10 -10.97
C ILE A 790 -35.60 10.42 -9.67
N ILE A 791 -34.91 10.85 -8.62
CA ILE A 791 -35.49 11.22 -7.32
C ILE A 791 -36.17 12.58 -7.49
N THR A 792 -37.48 12.58 -7.30
CA THR A 792 -38.31 13.78 -7.46
C THR A 792 -38.34 14.64 -6.20
N GLU A 793 -38.21 14.03 -5.02
CA GLU A 793 -38.28 14.72 -3.74
C GLU A 793 -37.52 13.95 -2.66
N VAL A 794 -36.82 14.69 -1.79
CA VAL A 794 -36.25 14.19 -0.54
C VAL A 794 -36.62 15.15 0.57
N VAL A 795 -37.24 14.65 1.64
CA VAL A 795 -37.63 15.46 2.80
C VAL A 795 -37.20 14.81 4.10
N ALA A 796 -36.83 15.62 5.08
CA ALA A 796 -36.61 15.13 6.44
C ALA A 796 -37.93 14.68 7.06
N VAL A 797 -37.88 13.59 7.81
CA VAL A 797 -39.02 13.04 8.56
C VAL A 797 -38.72 13.23 10.05
N PRO A 798 -39.61 13.90 10.83
CA PRO A 798 -39.40 14.07 12.26
C PRO A 798 -39.27 12.72 12.98
N VAL A 799 -38.28 12.62 13.87
CA VAL A 799 -38.03 11.44 14.70
C VAL A 799 -38.26 11.79 16.17
N THR A 800 -38.89 10.88 16.92
CA THR A 800 -39.08 11.00 18.36
C THR A 800 -38.59 9.73 19.06
N PRO A 801 -37.78 9.81 20.14
CA PRO A 801 -37.20 11.03 20.72
C PRO A 801 -36.15 11.71 19.81
N ASP A 802 -35.87 12.98 20.08
CA ASP A 802 -34.76 13.71 19.47
C ASP A 802 -33.45 13.38 20.21
N ASP A 803 -32.80 12.32 19.76
CA ASP A 803 -31.60 11.75 20.36
C ASP A 803 -30.44 11.62 19.34
N GLY A 804 -30.49 12.40 18.25
CA GLY A 804 -29.54 12.30 17.14
C GLY A 804 -29.92 11.28 16.07
N SER A 805 -31.02 10.55 16.24
CA SER A 805 -31.63 9.73 15.19
C SER A 805 -32.16 10.59 14.03
N ALA A 806 -32.14 10.05 12.82
CA ALA A 806 -32.57 10.77 11.63
C ALA A 806 -33.39 9.88 10.70
N ALA A 807 -34.34 10.50 9.99
CA ALA A 807 -35.10 9.83 8.95
C ALA A 807 -35.33 10.75 7.76
N VAL A 808 -35.31 10.17 6.57
CA VAL A 808 -35.60 10.86 5.31
C VAL A 808 -36.64 10.07 4.51
N MET A 809 -37.49 10.79 3.81
CA MET A 809 -38.43 10.23 2.84
C MET A 809 -37.93 10.55 1.44
N VAL A 810 -37.67 9.53 0.64
CA VAL A 810 -37.16 9.63 -0.73
C VAL A 810 -38.26 9.22 -1.70
N THR A 811 -38.70 10.13 -2.57
CA THR A 811 -39.72 9.85 -3.60
C THR A 811 -39.05 9.64 -4.95
N HIS A 812 -39.29 8.50 -5.58
CA HIS A 812 -38.71 8.08 -6.86
C HIS A 812 -39.75 7.30 -7.70
N PRO A 813 -39.47 6.92 -8.96
CA PRO A 813 -40.47 6.29 -9.82
C PRO A 813 -41.04 4.96 -9.28
N GLY A 814 -40.27 4.26 -8.44
CA GLY A 814 -40.66 3.00 -7.81
C GLY A 814 -41.51 3.14 -6.54
N GLY A 815 -41.69 4.35 -6.00
CA GLY A 815 -42.46 4.58 -4.78
C GLY A 815 -41.85 5.64 -3.86
N ARG A 816 -42.10 5.48 -2.57
CA ARG A 816 -41.55 6.34 -1.51
C ARG A 816 -40.82 5.50 -0.47
N ASP A 817 -39.56 5.79 -0.24
CA ASP A 817 -38.71 5.09 0.73
C ASP A 817 -38.55 5.95 2.00
N LEU A 818 -39.03 5.44 3.14
CA LEU A 818 -38.63 5.95 4.45
C LEU A 818 -37.32 5.27 4.84
N VAL A 819 -36.23 6.05 4.91
CA VAL A 819 -34.92 5.61 5.39
C VAL A 819 -34.71 6.18 6.79
N PHE A 820 -34.59 5.32 7.79
CA PHE A 820 -34.38 5.67 9.19
C PHE A 820 -33.04 5.11 9.69
N TRP A 821 -32.34 5.89 10.52
CA TRP A 821 -31.15 5.47 11.24
C TRP A 821 -31.12 6.04 12.67
N THR A 822 -30.56 5.28 13.61
CA THR A 822 -30.36 5.71 15.00
C THR A 822 -29.01 5.27 15.58
N PRO A 823 -28.34 6.12 16.40
CA PRO A 823 -27.22 5.68 17.22
C PRO A 823 -27.66 4.81 18.43
N HIS A 824 -28.97 4.70 18.68
CA HIS A 824 -29.58 4.03 19.84
C HIS A 824 -30.51 2.87 19.44
N PRO A 825 -30.00 1.76 18.90
CA PRO A 825 -30.80 0.66 18.32
C PRO A 825 -31.70 -0.09 19.32
N GLN A 826 -31.55 0.17 20.62
CA GLN A 826 -32.37 -0.43 21.68
C GLN A 826 -33.56 0.44 22.09
N THR A 827 -33.59 1.69 21.64
CA THR A 827 -34.70 2.62 21.84
C THR A 827 -35.72 2.42 20.72
N ALA A 828 -37.00 2.45 21.05
CA ALA A 828 -38.06 2.51 20.05
C ALA A 828 -38.24 3.96 19.60
N HIS A 829 -38.30 4.18 18.29
CA HIS A 829 -38.48 5.51 17.71
C HIS A 829 -39.77 5.58 16.92
N THR A 830 -40.29 6.79 16.79
CA THR A 830 -41.35 7.11 15.84
C THR A 830 -40.78 8.04 14.78
N ALA A 831 -40.76 7.61 13.51
CA ALA A 831 -40.38 8.41 12.36
C ALA A 831 -41.64 8.76 11.56
N GLY A 832 -42.13 9.99 11.72
CA GLY A 832 -43.44 10.40 11.20
C GLY A 832 -44.56 9.58 11.84
N ASP A 833 -45.25 8.76 11.04
CA ASP A 833 -46.34 7.89 11.51
C ASP A 833 -45.88 6.42 11.69
N VAL A 834 -44.59 6.14 11.56
CA VAL A 834 -44.03 4.79 11.60
C VAL A 834 -43.24 4.56 12.88
N GLU A 835 -43.61 3.52 13.63
CA GLU A 835 -42.80 3.03 14.75
C GLU A 835 -41.69 2.12 14.22
N VAL A 836 -40.44 2.40 14.60
CA VAL A 836 -39.27 1.64 14.20
C VAL A 836 -38.51 1.20 15.45
N SER A 837 -38.07 -0.06 15.47
CA SER A 837 -37.21 -0.62 16.51
C SER A 837 -36.08 -1.40 15.84
N GLY A 838 -34.86 -0.91 16.00
CA GLY A 838 -33.67 -1.42 15.33
C GLY A 838 -32.70 -0.29 15.00
N ARG A 839 -31.53 -0.63 14.50
CA ARG A 839 -30.46 0.32 14.15
C ARG A 839 -30.82 1.20 12.96
N ALA A 840 -31.45 0.62 11.97
CA ALA A 840 -31.92 1.31 10.78
C ALA A 840 -33.10 0.57 10.16
N ALA A 841 -33.86 1.26 9.33
CA ALA A 841 -34.92 0.65 8.53
C ALA A 841 -35.04 1.34 7.17
N VAL A 842 -35.31 0.56 6.13
CA VAL A 842 -35.79 1.07 4.85
C VAL A 842 -37.16 0.49 4.59
N ILE A 843 -38.15 1.37 4.42
CA ILE A 843 -39.54 1.00 4.19
C ILE A 843 -39.98 1.63 2.87
N ARG A 844 -40.18 0.78 1.86
CA ARG A 844 -40.67 1.16 0.54
C ARG A 844 -42.18 1.07 0.50
N LEU A 845 -42.82 2.22 0.30
CA LEU A 845 -44.24 2.37 -0.02
C LEU A 845 -44.38 2.34 -1.55
N GLY A 846 -44.66 1.16 -2.09
CA GLY A 846 -44.75 0.92 -3.54
C GLY A 846 -46.05 1.44 -4.17
N PRO A 847 -46.25 1.20 -5.48
CA PRO A 847 -47.50 1.53 -6.16
C PRO A 847 -48.68 0.74 -5.54
N GLY A 848 -49.76 1.41 -5.13
CA GLY A 848 -50.93 0.77 -4.51
C GLY A 848 -50.84 0.70 -2.98
N THR A 849 -51.01 -0.49 -2.40
CA THR A 849 -50.95 -0.75 -0.94
C THR A 849 -49.73 -1.57 -0.51
N THR A 850 -48.87 -1.98 -1.45
CA THR A 850 -47.72 -2.82 -1.16
C THR A 850 -46.68 -2.07 -0.32
N VAL A 851 -46.27 -2.68 0.78
CA VAL A 851 -45.21 -2.18 1.66
C VAL A 851 -44.14 -3.25 1.79
N THR A 852 -42.91 -2.90 1.40
CA THR A 852 -41.72 -3.74 1.64
C THR A 852 -40.86 -3.06 2.68
N ARG A 853 -40.42 -3.82 3.69
CA ARG A 853 -39.56 -3.30 4.76
C ARG A 853 -38.37 -4.21 4.98
N ARG A 854 -37.24 -3.57 5.31
CA ARG A 854 -36.01 -4.19 5.78
C ARG A 854 -35.55 -3.44 7.02
N VAL A 855 -35.46 -4.14 8.13
CA VAL A 855 -35.03 -3.58 9.43
C VAL A 855 -33.71 -4.22 9.83
N PHE A 856 -32.71 -3.38 10.12
CA PHE A 856 -31.37 -3.79 10.51
C PHE A 856 -31.23 -3.78 12.04
N ASP A 857 -30.63 -4.85 12.56
CA ASP A 857 -30.41 -5.12 13.98
C ASP A 857 -31.64 -4.85 14.87
N PRO A 858 -32.81 -5.47 14.60
CA PRO A 858 -33.94 -5.34 15.50
C PRO A 858 -33.58 -5.87 16.89
N PRO A 859 -34.01 -5.21 17.99
CA PRO A 859 -33.53 -5.53 19.33
C PRO A 859 -34.09 -6.84 19.89
N THR A 860 -35.22 -7.33 19.36
CA THR A 860 -35.89 -8.55 19.80
C THR A 860 -36.51 -9.31 18.63
N GLY A 861 -36.89 -10.56 18.85
CA GLY A 861 -37.53 -11.42 17.84
C GLY A 861 -36.59 -12.47 17.24
N PRO A 862 -37.11 -13.36 16.38
CA PRO A 862 -36.33 -14.43 15.75
C PRO A 862 -35.24 -13.89 14.81
N ASP A 863 -35.47 -12.74 14.20
CA ASP A 863 -34.54 -12.04 13.30
C ASP A 863 -33.73 -10.95 14.03
N GLY A 864 -33.81 -10.93 15.36
CA GLY A 864 -33.16 -9.97 16.23
C GLY A 864 -31.64 -10.09 16.25
N MET A 865 -30.98 -8.97 16.54
CA MET A 865 -29.55 -8.95 16.84
C MET A 865 -29.27 -9.83 18.07
N VAL A 866 -28.31 -10.76 17.96
CA VAL A 866 -27.94 -11.65 19.05
C VAL A 866 -26.61 -11.20 19.65
N ARG A 867 -26.59 -11.02 20.98
CA ARG A 867 -25.35 -10.83 21.73
C ARG A 867 -25.01 -12.09 22.52
N ALA A 868 -23.75 -12.50 22.53
CA ALA A 868 -23.27 -13.64 23.31
C ALA A 868 -21.83 -13.37 23.79
N THR A 869 -21.30 -14.25 24.63
CA THR A 869 -19.91 -14.17 25.08
C THR A 869 -19.11 -15.31 24.48
N LEU A 870 -17.87 -15.03 24.06
CA LEU A 870 -16.93 -16.06 23.65
C LEU A 870 -16.50 -16.86 24.88
N ALA A 871 -17.03 -18.07 25.05
CA ALA A 871 -16.69 -18.94 26.17
C ALA A 871 -15.30 -19.57 26.01
N ALA A 872 -14.93 -19.94 24.80
CA ALA A 872 -13.60 -20.48 24.47
C ALA A 872 -13.27 -20.27 23.00
N ILE A 873 -11.98 -20.25 22.68
CA ILE A 873 -11.47 -20.27 21.31
C ILE A 873 -10.37 -21.32 21.23
N ASP A 874 -10.48 -22.21 20.26
CA ASP A 874 -9.37 -23.07 19.84
C ASP A 874 -8.69 -22.40 18.65
N TYR A 875 -7.59 -21.70 18.92
CA TYR A 875 -6.82 -20.98 17.90
C TYR A 875 -6.11 -21.91 16.91
N GLY A 876 -5.84 -23.17 17.29
CA GLY A 876 -5.25 -24.15 16.39
C GLY A 876 -6.27 -24.75 15.42
N ALA A 877 -7.50 -24.97 15.90
CA ALA A 877 -8.61 -25.46 15.08
C ALA A 877 -9.43 -24.35 14.41
N ASN A 878 -9.15 -23.07 14.71
CA ASN A 878 -9.93 -21.90 14.27
C ASN A 878 -11.43 -22.03 14.61
N THR A 879 -11.75 -22.50 15.82
CA THR A 879 -13.14 -22.63 16.28
C THR A 879 -13.44 -21.76 17.49
N VAL A 880 -14.64 -21.20 17.51
CA VAL A 880 -15.13 -20.31 18.56
C VAL A 880 -16.35 -20.93 19.21
N THR A 881 -16.33 -21.03 20.54
CA THR A 881 -17.44 -21.53 21.36
C THR A 881 -18.11 -20.36 22.07
N LEU A 882 -19.43 -20.27 21.93
CA LEU A 882 -20.28 -19.31 22.62
C LEU A 882 -20.77 -19.87 23.95
N ASP A 883 -21.08 -18.97 24.88
CA ASP A 883 -21.61 -19.29 26.22
C ASP A 883 -23.02 -19.92 26.21
N ARG A 884 -23.72 -19.85 25.08
CA ARG A 884 -25.08 -20.35 24.91
C ARG A 884 -25.39 -20.76 23.46
N PRO A 885 -26.37 -21.66 23.23
CA PRO A 885 -26.84 -21.96 21.90
C PRO A 885 -27.63 -20.79 21.32
N CYS A 886 -27.16 -20.23 20.22
CA CYS A 886 -27.84 -19.13 19.51
C CYS A 886 -27.51 -19.08 18.01
N LEU A 887 -26.70 -20.00 17.50
CA LEU A 887 -26.31 -20.07 16.09
C LEU A 887 -27.34 -20.83 15.27
N THR A 888 -27.63 -20.33 14.07
CA THR A 888 -28.53 -20.95 13.10
C THR A 888 -27.91 -20.94 11.71
N GLU A 889 -28.32 -21.84 10.82
CA GLU A 889 -27.77 -21.93 9.45
C GLU A 889 -27.86 -20.61 8.67
N GLY A 890 -28.87 -19.78 8.94
CA GLY A 890 -29.02 -18.45 8.31
C GLY A 890 -27.92 -17.44 8.65
N MET A 891 -27.04 -17.78 9.60
CA MET A 891 -25.89 -16.94 10.01
C MET A 891 -24.59 -17.30 9.28
N LEU A 892 -24.56 -18.39 8.50
CA LEU A 892 -23.37 -18.77 7.72
C LEU A 892 -22.99 -17.66 6.73
N GLY A 893 -21.69 -17.40 6.62
CA GLY A 893 -21.12 -16.34 5.78
C GLY A 893 -21.28 -14.92 6.33
N ARG A 894 -22.01 -14.71 7.43
CA ARG A 894 -22.19 -13.38 8.02
C ARG A 894 -20.94 -12.94 8.76
N TRP A 895 -20.63 -11.65 8.62
CA TRP A 895 -19.69 -10.97 9.48
C TRP A 895 -20.34 -10.62 10.82
N VAL A 896 -19.60 -10.82 11.90
CA VAL A 896 -20.03 -10.56 13.27
C VAL A 896 -18.98 -9.70 13.95
N THR A 897 -19.42 -8.71 14.74
CA THR A 897 -18.50 -7.87 15.49
C THR A 897 -18.15 -8.51 16.82
N VAL A 898 -16.91 -8.30 17.26
CA VAL A 898 -16.40 -8.82 18.54
C VAL A 898 -15.77 -7.65 19.30
N ASP A 899 -16.39 -7.33 20.44
CA ASP A 899 -16.01 -6.25 21.33
C ASP A 899 -15.16 -6.79 22.48
N THR A 900 -13.91 -6.33 22.58
CA THR A 900 -12.97 -6.65 23.66
C THR A 900 -13.20 -5.82 24.93
N GLY A 901 -14.10 -4.85 24.87
CA GLY A 901 -14.33 -3.78 25.86
C GLY A 901 -13.44 -2.55 25.64
N GLN A 902 -12.48 -2.62 24.72
CA GLN A 902 -11.55 -1.55 24.39
C GLN A 902 -11.36 -1.35 22.87
N HIS A 903 -11.71 -2.37 22.08
CA HIS A 903 -11.64 -2.37 20.63
C HIS A 903 -12.73 -3.27 20.06
N VAL A 904 -13.23 -2.95 18.88
CA VAL A 904 -14.20 -3.78 18.14
C VAL A 904 -13.57 -4.29 16.85
N GLY A 905 -13.34 -5.60 16.81
CA GLY A 905 -12.96 -6.33 15.60
C GLY A 905 -14.18 -6.99 14.93
N ALA A 906 -13.94 -7.69 13.83
CA ALA A 906 -14.95 -8.55 13.21
C ALA A 906 -14.38 -9.88 12.73
N VAL A 907 -15.22 -10.91 12.67
CA VAL A 907 -14.91 -12.22 12.10
C VAL A 907 -16.10 -12.73 11.28
N ARG A 908 -15.89 -13.71 10.41
CA ARG A 908 -16.96 -14.34 9.62
C ARG A 908 -17.29 -15.74 10.15
N ILE A 909 -18.57 -16.10 10.16
CA ILE A 909 -19.02 -17.45 10.52
C ILE A 909 -18.93 -18.34 9.28
N ASP A 910 -17.84 -19.08 9.11
CA ASP A 910 -17.58 -19.85 7.89
C ASP A 910 -18.24 -21.23 7.90
N ALA A 911 -18.37 -21.84 9.07
CA ALA A 911 -19.13 -23.08 9.26
C ALA A 911 -19.73 -23.18 10.66
N LEU A 912 -20.84 -23.90 10.80
CA LEU A 912 -21.41 -24.26 12.10
C LEU A 912 -20.96 -25.66 12.50
N VAL A 913 -20.42 -25.78 13.71
CA VAL A 913 -20.08 -27.06 14.34
C VAL A 913 -21.23 -27.52 15.24
N SER A 914 -21.90 -26.58 15.91
CA SER A 914 -23.12 -26.80 16.69
C SER A 914 -23.87 -25.48 16.89
N GLU A 915 -25.00 -25.50 17.60
CA GLU A 915 -25.77 -24.28 17.94
C GLU A 915 -24.98 -23.27 18.80
N SER A 916 -23.83 -23.65 19.36
CA SER A 916 -22.95 -22.77 20.15
C SER A 916 -21.50 -22.77 19.69
N VAL A 917 -21.15 -23.43 18.57
CA VAL A 917 -19.77 -23.49 18.09
C VAL A 917 -19.72 -23.24 16.59
N PHE A 918 -18.86 -22.31 16.16
CA PHE A 918 -18.61 -22.05 14.74
C PHE A 918 -17.12 -22.10 14.41
N SER A 919 -16.82 -22.32 13.14
CA SER A 919 -15.48 -22.26 12.57
C SER A 919 -15.27 -20.92 11.86
N LEU A 920 -14.05 -20.41 12.00
CA LEU A 920 -13.52 -19.24 11.30
C LEU A 920 -12.91 -19.61 9.94
N GLY A 921 -12.89 -20.90 9.58
CA GLY A 921 -12.25 -21.36 8.35
C GLY A 921 -10.76 -21.04 8.34
N ASP A 922 -10.32 -20.34 7.31
CA ASP A 922 -8.94 -19.92 7.07
C ASP A 922 -8.63 -18.49 7.55
N GLN A 923 -9.57 -17.83 8.23
CA GLN A 923 -9.32 -16.50 8.79
C GLN A 923 -8.17 -16.52 9.80
N ASP A 924 -7.30 -15.53 9.69
CA ASP A 924 -6.16 -15.36 10.59
C ASP A 924 -6.47 -14.33 11.67
N LEU A 925 -6.33 -14.72 12.93
CA LEU A 925 -6.58 -13.84 14.07
C LEU A 925 -5.33 -13.13 14.60
N ARG A 926 -4.13 -13.43 14.09
CA ARG A 926 -2.88 -12.87 14.64
C ARG A 926 -2.76 -11.38 14.31
N CYS A 927 -2.51 -10.53 15.31
CA CYS A 927 -2.35 -9.08 15.18
C CYS A 927 -0.95 -8.59 15.58
N GLY A 928 -0.16 -9.45 16.20
CA GLY A 928 1.22 -9.17 16.58
C GLY A 928 1.94 -10.44 17.02
N ALA A 929 3.25 -10.50 16.83
CA ALA A 929 4.10 -11.60 17.31
C ALA A 929 5.52 -11.12 17.59
N GLY A 930 6.22 -11.78 18.51
CA GLY A 930 7.63 -11.51 18.73
C GLY A 930 8.28 -12.42 19.75
N ASN A 931 9.57 -12.17 20.00
CA ASN A 931 10.33 -12.92 21.01
C ASN A 931 10.23 -12.21 22.36
N VAL A 932 10.20 -12.99 23.44
CA VAL A 932 10.26 -12.53 24.83
C VAL A 932 11.72 -12.51 25.27
N LEU A 933 12.31 -11.32 25.27
CA LEU A 933 13.69 -11.11 25.73
C LEU A 933 13.78 -11.10 27.26
N GLY A 934 12.72 -10.68 27.93
CA GLY A 934 12.64 -10.66 29.39
C GLY A 934 11.34 -10.04 29.89
N ILE A 935 11.12 -10.11 31.20
CA ILE A 935 10.00 -9.44 31.87
C ILE A 935 10.56 -8.42 32.86
N ARG A 936 10.15 -7.16 32.73
CA ARG A 936 10.57 -6.08 33.62
C ARG A 936 9.71 -6.00 34.87
N GLU A 937 10.26 -5.34 35.89
CA GLU A 937 9.55 -5.03 37.14
C GLU A 937 8.27 -4.23 36.81
N GLY A 938 7.10 -4.77 37.18
CA GLY A 938 5.79 -4.21 36.81
C GLY A 938 5.05 -4.94 35.68
N GLY A 939 5.57 -6.06 35.18
CA GLY A 939 4.83 -6.95 34.26
C GLY A 939 4.86 -6.51 32.79
N GLN A 940 5.93 -5.85 32.36
CA GLN A 940 6.12 -5.47 30.95
C GLN A 940 7.01 -6.49 30.23
N LEU A 941 6.58 -6.94 29.07
CA LEU A 941 7.33 -7.83 28.19
C LEU A 941 8.32 -7.03 27.37
N GLU A 942 9.61 -7.35 27.50
CA GLU A 942 10.64 -6.85 26.60
C GLU A 942 10.68 -7.73 25.34
N HIS A 943 10.55 -7.10 24.17
CA HIS A 943 10.51 -7.78 22.88
C HIS A 943 11.43 -7.12 21.85
N ASP A 944 11.57 -7.76 20.70
CA ASP A 944 12.47 -7.39 19.61
C ASP A 944 11.73 -7.22 18.28
N ARG A 945 10.41 -7.02 18.29
CA ARG A 945 9.60 -6.85 17.07
C ARG A 945 8.79 -5.57 17.06
N VAL A 946 8.55 -5.02 15.88
CA VAL A 946 7.55 -3.96 15.69
C VAL A 946 6.16 -4.59 15.74
N ILE A 947 5.19 -3.90 16.36
CA ILE A 947 3.80 -4.38 16.50
C ILE A 947 2.88 -3.21 16.13
N TYR A 948 2.31 -3.22 14.93
CA TYR A 948 1.47 -2.13 14.43
C TYR A 948 -0.03 -2.29 14.68
N PHE A 949 -0.53 -3.53 14.74
CA PHE A 949 -1.98 -3.82 14.67
C PHE A 949 -2.57 -4.39 15.96
N ALA A 950 -1.80 -4.37 17.05
CA ALA A 950 -2.30 -4.77 18.36
C ALA A 950 -3.05 -3.61 19.01
N GLN A 951 -4.27 -3.89 19.46
CA GLN A 951 -5.11 -2.94 20.18
C GLN A 951 -5.37 -3.39 21.62
N PRO A 952 -5.65 -2.46 22.55
CA PRO A 952 -5.94 -2.80 23.93
C PRO A 952 -7.06 -3.85 24.05
N GLY A 953 -6.94 -4.77 25.00
CA GLY A 953 -7.91 -5.85 25.23
C GLY A 953 -7.74 -7.08 24.32
N MET A 954 -6.81 -7.06 23.35
CA MET A 954 -6.47 -8.25 22.57
C MET A 954 -5.71 -9.27 23.42
N PRO A 955 -6.08 -10.57 23.45
CA PRO A 955 -5.37 -11.59 24.22
C PRO A 955 -3.94 -11.80 23.70
N VAL A 956 -3.01 -11.98 24.63
CA VAL A 956 -1.62 -12.38 24.38
C VAL A 956 -1.47 -13.84 24.77
N LEU A 957 -0.94 -14.62 23.85
CA LEU A 957 -0.67 -16.04 23.98
C LEU A 957 0.83 -16.27 24.19
N SER A 958 1.16 -17.21 25.06
CA SER A 958 2.49 -17.85 25.09
C SER A 958 2.69 -18.73 23.86
N GLU A 959 3.92 -19.15 23.62
CA GLU A 959 4.25 -20.18 22.62
C GLU A 959 3.45 -21.49 22.77
N ALA A 960 3.15 -21.91 24.01
CA ALA A 960 2.28 -23.05 24.28
C ALA A 960 0.78 -22.85 23.90
N GLY A 961 0.41 -21.70 23.33
CA GLY A 961 -0.95 -21.34 22.96
C GLY A 961 -1.87 -20.96 24.13
N GLN A 962 -1.31 -20.72 25.33
CA GLN A 962 -2.07 -20.34 26.50
C GLN A 962 -2.21 -18.81 26.58
N VAL A 963 -3.42 -18.33 26.89
CA VAL A 963 -3.63 -16.90 27.17
C VAL A 963 -2.93 -16.55 28.47
N VAL A 964 -1.98 -15.62 28.40
CA VAL A 964 -1.17 -15.16 29.54
C VAL A 964 -1.58 -13.78 30.05
N GLY A 965 -2.31 -13.01 29.23
CA GLY A 965 -2.87 -11.72 29.57
C GLY A 965 -3.48 -11.03 28.35
N HIS A 966 -3.79 -9.74 28.47
CA HIS A 966 -4.33 -8.91 27.42
C HIS A 966 -3.40 -7.74 27.14
N PHE A 967 -3.20 -7.44 25.86
CA PHE A 967 -2.43 -6.31 25.41
C PHE A 967 -3.04 -5.01 25.95
N ALA A 968 -2.23 -4.13 26.51
CA ALA A 968 -2.66 -2.80 26.95
C ALA A 968 -2.07 -1.71 26.06
N LYS A 969 -0.77 -1.76 25.80
CA LYS A 969 -0.07 -0.84 24.90
C LYS A 969 1.30 -1.37 24.52
N SER A 970 1.85 -0.84 23.43
CA SER A 970 3.24 -1.04 23.03
C SER A 970 3.99 0.29 23.07
N GLU A 971 5.18 0.29 23.66
CA GLU A 971 6.11 1.40 23.67
C GLU A 971 7.50 0.92 23.29
N ARG A 972 7.92 1.23 22.06
CA ARG A 972 9.21 0.82 21.49
C ARG A 972 9.39 -0.70 21.52
N ASN A 973 10.12 -1.20 22.51
CA ASN A 973 10.49 -2.60 22.70
C ASN A 973 9.83 -3.21 23.95
N LEU A 974 8.77 -2.56 24.45
CA LEU A 974 7.99 -2.99 25.60
C LEU A 974 6.52 -3.18 25.21
N VAL A 975 5.99 -4.36 25.50
CA VAL A 975 4.55 -4.62 25.54
C VAL A 975 4.11 -4.62 26.99
N SER A 976 3.14 -3.77 27.32
CA SER A 976 2.48 -3.78 28.62
C SER A 976 1.21 -4.63 28.52
N LEU A 977 1.02 -5.53 29.48
CA LEU A 977 -0.22 -6.27 29.62
C LEU A 977 -1.12 -5.60 30.66
N ALA A 978 -2.44 -5.81 30.55
CA ALA A 978 -3.42 -5.26 31.49
C ALA A 978 -3.32 -5.95 32.86
N GLU A 979 -2.91 -7.21 32.88
CA GLU A 979 -2.64 -8.00 34.08
C GLU A 979 -1.32 -7.60 34.72
N THR A 980 -1.32 -7.53 36.05
CA THR A 980 -0.18 -7.05 36.84
C THR A 980 0.75 -8.16 37.33
N GLU A 981 0.35 -9.43 37.22
CA GLU A 981 1.12 -10.59 37.69
C GLU A 981 1.45 -11.54 36.52
N ILE A 982 2.39 -11.13 35.67
CA ILE A 982 3.00 -12.03 34.68
C ILE A 982 4.37 -12.52 35.16
N THR A 983 4.66 -13.79 34.90
CA THR A 983 5.87 -14.48 35.34
C THR A 983 6.62 -15.05 34.14
N ASP A 984 7.95 -15.11 34.26
CA ASP A 984 8.83 -15.62 33.21
C ASP A 984 8.50 -17.08 32.82
N ALA A 985 7.99 -17.87 33.78
CA ALA A 985 7.58 -19.25 33.58
C ALA A 985 6.40 -19.43 32.59
N GLN A 986 5.59 -18.39 32.36
CA GLN A 986 4.47 -18.44 31.41
C GLN A 986 4.92 -18.34 29.95
N PHE A 987 6.16 -17.90 29.70
CA PHE A 987 6.72 -17.72 28.36
C PHE A 987 7.84 -18.74 28.08
N GLY A 988 7.67 -19.98 28.49
CA GLY A 988 8.66 -21.03 28.22
C GLY A 988 8.84 -21.32 26.73
N ASP A 989 10.08 -21.60 26.34
CA ASP A 989 10.43 -22.16 25.02
C ASP A 989 9.91 -23.61 24.95
N THR A 990 8.76 -23.77 24.33
CA THR A 990 7.98 -25.00 24.30
C THR A 990 8.36 -25.89 23.12
N ASP A 991 8.89 -25.32 22.03
CA ASP A 991 9.31 -26.07 20.85
C ASP A 991 10.82 -26.40 20.82
N GLY A 992 11.61 -25.75 21.69
CA GLY A 992 13.03 -25.98 21.89
C GLY A 992 13.93 -25.31 20.85
N ASP A 993 13.44 -24.28 20.15
CA ASP A 993 14.20 -23.56 19.12
C ASP A 993 15.18 -22.52 19.69
N GLY A 994 15.19 -22.33 21.01
CA GLY A 994 16.01 -21.37 21.73
C GLY A 994 15.38 -19.98 21.87
N ARG A 995 14.13 -19.81 21.41
CA ARG A 995 13.38 -18.55 21.48
C ARG A 995 12.13 -18.77 22.31
N ARG A 996 11.71 -17.69 22.97
CA ARG A 996 10.46 -17.67 23.74
C ARG A 996 9.51 -16.78 22.98
N ARG A 997 8.35 -17.29 22.57
CA ARG A 997 7.45 -16.56 21.68
C ARG A 997 6.19 -16.07 22.39
N PHE A 998 5.67 -14.95 21.90
CA PHE A 998 4.30 -14.53 22.17
C PHE A 998 3.59 -14.15 20.87
N VAL A 999 2.27 -14.28 20.89
CA VAL A 999 1.38 -13.88 19.79
C VAL A 999 0.19 -13.11 20.37
N ILE A 1000 -0.21 -12.04 19.72
CA ILE A 1000 -1.37 -11.22 20.07
C ILE A 1000 -2.50 -11.59 19.10
N MET A 1001 -3.67 -11.96 19.61
CA MET A 1001 -4.82 -12.39 18.79
C MET A 1001 -5.93 -11.34 18.82
N ALA A 1002 -6.67 -11.19 17.72
CA ALA A 1002 -7.71 -10.19 17.56
C ALA A 1002 -8.88 -10.35 18.54
N ILE A 1003 -9.19 -11.59 18.93
CA ILE A 1003 -10.33 -11.95 19.78
C ILE A 1003 -9.92 -13.05 20.76
N GLY A 1004 -10.60 -13.12 21.91
CA GLY A 1004 -10.34 -14.08 22.99
C GLY A 1004 -11.57 -14.41 23.83
N PRO A 1005 -11.45 -15.41 24.73
CA PRO A 1005 -12.50 -15.72 25.71
C PRO A 1005 -12.90 -14.49 26.55
N GLY A 1006 -14.18 -14.36 26.85
CA GLY A 1006 -14.76 -13.22 27.58
C GLY A 1006 -15.16 -12.04 26.71
N ASN A 1007 -14.72 -11.96 25.45
CA ASN A 1007 -15.17 -10.91 24.53
C ASN A 1007 -16.66 -11.07 24.18
N THR A 1008 -17.31 -9.95 23.87
CA THR A 1008 -18.72 -9.94 23.48
C THR A 1008 -18.85 -10.02 21.97
N ILE A 1009 -19.53 -11.04 21.47
CA ILE A 1009 -19.86 -11.17 20.06
C ILE A 1009 -21.26 -10.60 19.80
N THR A 1010 -21.41 -9.82 18.74
CA THR A 1010 -22.70 -9.35 18.25
C THR A 1010 -22.93 -9.92 16.85
N ILE A 1011 -23.94 -10.78 16.73
CA ILE A 1011 -24.41 -11.34 15.48
C ILE A 1011 -25.51 -10.43 14.92
N PRO A 1012 -25.33 -9.85 13.72
CA PRO A 1012 -26.28 -8.92 13.16
C PRO A 1012 -27.60 -9.59 12.79
N GLY A 1013 -28.70 -8.88 13.04
CA GLY A 1013 -30.07 -9.31 12.75
C GLY A 1013 -30.67 -8.53 11.58
N VAL A 1014 -31.48 -9.18 10.75
CA VAL A 1014 -32.20 -8.50 9.66
C VAL A 1014 -33.59 -9.07 9.54
N ALA A 1015 -34.60 -8.22 9.65
CA ALA A 1015 -36.00 -8.59 9.47
C ALA A 1015 -36.55 -8.02 8.15
N ASP A 1016 -36.91 -8.91 7.23
CA ASP A 1016 -37.56 -8.56 5.97
C ASP A 1016 -39.03 -8.93 6.01
N SER A 1017 -39.88 -8.09 5.41
CA SER A 1017 -41.23 -8.53 5.05
C SER A 1017 -41.84 -7.69 3.95
N THR A 1018 -42.74 -8.30 3.20
CA THR A 1018 -43.61 -7.63 2.23
C THR A 1018 -45.07 -7.92 2.60
N SER A 1019 -45.91 -6.89 2.58
CA SER A 1019 -47.36 -7.00 2.80
C SER A 1019 -48.12 -6.25 1.71
N ASP A 1020 -49.25 -6.82 1.28
CA ASP A 1020 -50.20 -6.22 0.33
C ASP A 1020 -51.40 -5.56 1.02
#